data_AF-A0A554H0Q4-F1
#
_entry.id   AF-A0A554H0Q4-F1
#
_cell.length_a   1.000
_cell.length_b   1.000
_cell.length_c   1.000
_cell.angle_alpha   90.00
_cell.angle_beta   90.00
_cell.angle_gamma   90.00
#
_symmetry.space_group_name_H-M   'P 1'
#
loop_
_entity.id
_entity.type
_entity.pdbx_description
1 polymer ?
#
loop_
_entity_poly.entity_id
_entity_poly.type
_entity_poly.pdbx_seq_one_letter_code
_entity_poly.pdbx_strand_id
1 'polypeptide(L)'
;MLNPKIIDQYKNKTTDAASAMPDIRGKNILMGFWHNWPSEPDQGYQQGLFKEMALTDIPEAYNVVAVAFMKGAGIPTFKPYNLSDDAFRAQVAALNAQGRAVLISLGGADAHIELHAGQEDALAYEIIRLVETYGFDGLDIDLEQAAITFADNQTVLPAALRMVREYYETEGKHFIISMAPEFPYLRVSKKLPLLKEITTYFPFLKDVVTFLESLRSGGAYLAYINALEDIYDFIAPQYYNQGGDGLWVDEANNGSGLWVTQNNDAHKKDFLYYLTDSLIHGTRGFTTIPADRLAIGLPTNNDAAATGYVVNPQDAIDALDDLRKAGNPIRGLMTWSVNWDAGKNKSGEEYNWEFVNRYGYLTGGETPVPEKPSVPADLRSTEKTATSVKLNWSLSEGPQPVLQYELRRNGADSFLVDNPVYNNTGLQPGTAYSYQVRAIDVIGNTSEFSAALTVRTQSEGGGDAKPTTPVLSLADVTQSSVSLTWTPSTSDSQIVRYQIGRNGWPFQTIASVTTAYTDSDVTADTQYEYYVVAQNTELQWSEVSNVLKVKTAGETPAPGNPSLPLDFKSTEQTTTSVTLDWSKAKVAHVQYDLFRDNVFLQRVGSAPFTDTSVLHSRLYGYQIQAIDSVGNSSERSETLLVTTKSEPSDDRPTPPGNLRQTAATMTSVSLEWDASFSALGVASYRLITFGGETVSLDATTLKYTVEGLTAAKTYQCLAGALDTEKNLSGPSNVVQASTSAAIPEWKTAQSYLEGDKVTYGGDTYICLNPHTSQIDWKPGSAPTLWALWVEQAGGKLYPGLPKKWQ
;
A
#
# COMPACT_ATOMS: atom_id res chain seq x y z
N MET A 1 -3.29 -22.95 2.91
CA MET A 1 -3.12 -21.70 2.16
C MET A 1 -4.47 -21.25 1.67
N LEU A 2 -4.85 -20.03 2.03
CA LEU A 2 -6.08 -19.39 1.58
C LEU A 2 -6.10 -19.30 0.05
N ASN A 3 -7.29 -19.36 -0.53
CA ASN A 3 -7.46 -19.32 -1.98
C ASN A 3 -7.19 -17.89 -2.50
N PRO A 4 -6.15 -17.66 -3.32
CA PRO A 4 -5.82 -16.33 -3.82
C PRO A 4 -6.98 -15.66 -4.56
N LYS A 5 -7.82 -16.45 -5.26
CA LYS A 5 -9.00 -15.93 -5.97
C LYS A 5 -10.10 -15.40 -5.06
N ILE A 6 -10.14 -15.81 -3.79
CA ILE A 6 -11.08 -15.29 -2.80
C ILE A 6 -10.50 -14.02 -2.19
N ILE A 7 -9.21 -14.04 -1.85
CA ILE A 7 -8.48 -12.87 -1.32
C ILE A 7 -8.47 -11.71 -2.31
N ASP A 8 -8.24 -11.96 -3.60
CA ASP A 8 -8.23 -10.93 -4.65
C ASP A 8 -9.57 -10.19 -4.78
N GLN A 9 -10.67 -10.77 -4.29
CA GLN A 9 -11.98 -10.10 -4.24
C GLN A 9 -12.03 -9.02 -3.16
N TYR A 10 -11.18 -9.17 -2.15
CA TYR A 10 -11.06 -8.24 -1.04
C TYR A 10 -9.96 -7.22 -1.25
N LYS A 11 -8.86 -7.60 -1.94
CA LYS A 11 -7.71 -6.72 -2.20
C LYS A 11 -8.16 -5.32 -2.59
N ASN A 12 -7.72 -4.35 -1.81
CA ASN A 12 -8.08 -2.97 -2.10
C ASN A 12 -7.47 -2.58 -3.44
N LYS A 13 -8.30 -2.05 -4.33
CA LYS A 13 -7.88 -1.58 -5.65
C LYS A 13 -7.02 -0.30 -5.55
N THR A 14 -6.98 0.32 -4.37
CA THR A 14 -6.19 1.51 -4.07
C THR A 14 -5.09 1.16 -3.08
N THR A 15 -3.84 1.30 -3.53
CA THR A 15 -2.67 1.26 -2.66
C THR A 15 -2.41 2.67 -2.12
N ASP A 16 -2.78 2.88 -0.86
CA ASP A 16 -2.59 4.11 -0.09
C ASP A 16 -1.74 3.83 1.16
N ALA A 17 -1.54 4.85 2.00
CA ALA A 17 -0.85 4.64 3.28
C ALA A 17 -1.54 3.61 4.18
N ALA A 18 -2.86 3.42 4.04
CA ALA A 18 -3.62 2.37 4.73
C ALA A 18 -3.32 0.95 4.23
N SER A 19 -2.55 0.84 3.15
CA SER A 19 -2.05 -0.42 2.60
C SER A 19 -0.63 -0.72 3.08
N ALA A 20 0.04 0.21 3.77
CA ALA A 20 1.45 0.14 4.07
C ALA A 20 1.78 -0.83 5.22
N MET A 21 0.85 -1.05 6.15
CA MET A 21 1.08 -1.80 7.40
C MET A 21 2.32 -1.28 8.15
N PRO A 22 2.24 -0.08 8.78
CA PRO A 22 3.38 0.49 9.49
C PRO A 22 3.95 -0.49 10.51
N ASP A 23 5.26 -0.71 10.41
CA ASP A 23 5.96 -1.60 11.31
C ASP A 23 6.11 -0.94 12.69
N ILE A 24 5.71 -1.66 13.73
CA ILE A 24 5.86 -1.24 15.13
C ILE A 24 7.04 -1.93 15.82
N ARG A 25 7.68 -2.93 15.21
CA ARG A 25 8.80 -3.68 15.80
C ARG A 25 9.92 -2.74 16.24
N GLY A 26 10.41 -2.95 17.46
CA GLY A 26 11.46 -2.11 18.05
C GLY A 26 11.01 -0.74 18.57
N LYS A 27 9.75 -0.31 18.38
CA LYS A 27 9.20 0.95 18.93
C LYS A 27 8.41 0.72 20.22
N ASN A 28 8.53 1.61 21.19
CA ASN A 28 7.57 1.73 22.28
C ASN A 28 6.19 2.10 21.72
N ILE A 29 5.16 1.74 22.48
CA ILE A 29 3.78 1.94 22.07
C ILE A 29 3.02 2.77 23.11
N LEU A 30 2.18 3.65 22.60
CA LEU A 30 1.07 4.22 23.33
C LEU A 30 -0.18 3.86 22.54
N MET A 31 -0.83 2.79 22.98
CA MET A 31 -2.04 2.27 22.36
C MET A 31 -3.27 2.95 22.95
N GLY A 32 -4.22 3.35 22.11
CA GLY A 32 -5.49 3.89 22.57
C GLY A 32 -6.67 3.23 21.87
N PHE A 33 -7.65 2.75 22.63
CA PHE A 33 -8.91 2.29 22.07
C PHE A 33 -9.73 3.48 21.55
N TRP A 34 -10.37 3.33 20.39
CA TRP A 34 -11.27 4.31 19.78
C TRP A 34 -12.68 3.73 19.64
N HIS A 35 -13.67 4.49 20.12
CA HIS A 35 -15.07 4.08 20.15
C HIS A 35 -15.76 4.28 18.80
N ASN A 36 -16.32 3.21 18.26
CA ASN A 36 -17.11 3.22 17.02
C ASN A 36 -18.62 3.26 17.31
N TRP A 37 -19.07 4.14 18.21
CA TRP A 37 -20.49 4.33 18.55
C TRP A 37 -20.72 5.74 19.12
N PRO A 38 -21.97 6.24 19.14
CA PRO A 38 -22.24 7.57 19.65
C PRO A 38 -22.06 7.65 21.16
N SER A 39 -21.88 8.88 21.64
CA SER A 39 -21.81 9.18 23.05
C SER A 39 -23.21 9.33 23.64
N GLU A 40 -23.55 8.53 24.66
CA GLU A 40 -24.83 8.59 25.37
C GLU A 40 -24.71 9.25 26.76
N PRO A 41 -25.77 9.94 27.25
CA PRO A 41 -25.78 10.47 28.62
C PRO A 41 -25.56 9.38 29.67
N ASP A 42 -24.85 9.71 30.75
CA ASP A 42 -24.63 8.85 31.92
C ASP A 42 -23.89 7.51 31.67
N GLN A 43 -23.26 7.33 30.50
CA GLN A 43 -22.51 6.11 30.14
C GLN A 43 -21.16 5.97 30.86
N GLY A 44 -20.58 7.07 31.35
CA GLY A 44 -19.34 7.03 32.13
C GLY A 44 -19.59 6.52 33.55
N TYR A 45 -18.61 5.84 34.14
CA TYR A 45 -18.74 5.32 35.50
C TYR A 45 -18.99 6.41 36.56
N GLN A 46 -18.63 7.67 36.30
CA GLN A 46 -18.93 8.84 37.13
C GLN A 46 -19.93 9.80 36.49
N GLN A 47 -20.69 9.33 35.49
CA GLN A 47 -21.67 10.11 34.72
C GLN A 47 -21.04 11.22 33.85
N GLY A 48 -19.78 11.06 33.48
CA GLY A 48 -19.15 11.84 32.42
C GLY A 48 -19.54 11.36 31.02
N LEU A 49 -18.99 12.06 30.03
CA LEU A 49 -19.32 11.87 28.61
C LEU A 49 -18.02 11.82 27.79
N PHE A 50 -17.78 10.73 27.06
CA PHE A 50 -16.67 10.66 26.13
C PHE A 50 -16.96 11.52 24.89
N LYS A 51 -15.91 11.94 24.19
CA LYS A 51 -16.05 12.72 22.95
C LYS A 51 -16.13 11.82 21.73
N GLU A 52 -17.17 11.98 20.92
CA GLU A 52 -17.17 11.48 19.54
C GLU A 52 -16.10 12.24 18.75
N MET A 53 -15.19 11.52 18.10
CA MET A 53 -14.05 12.11 17.40
C MET A 53 -13.67 11.28 16.19
N ALA A 54 -13.05 11.89 15.20
CA ALA A 54 -12.40 11.16 14.12
C ALA A 54 -11.10 10.50 14.62
N LEU A 55 -10.64 9.43 13.98
CA LEU A 55 -9.32 8.85 14.25
C LEU A 55 -8.21 9.89 14.05
N THR A 56 -8.36 10.81 13.10
CA THR A 56 -7.41 11.90 12.83
C THR A 56 -7.33 12.94 13.93
N ASP A 57 -8.30 13.00 14.85
CA ASP A 57 -8.26 13.90 16.00
C ASP A 57 -7.41 13.34 17.14
N ILE A 58 -7.01 12.07 17.05
CA ILE A 58 -6.20 11.40 18.06
C ILE A 58 -4.75 11.93 17.99
N PRO A 59 -4.21 12.47 19.10
CA PRO A 59 -2.84 12.99 19.17
C PRO A 59 -1.79 11.98 18.70
N GLU A 60 -0.77 12.47 17.99
CA GLU A 60 0.26 11.64 17.33
C GLU A 60 1.03 10.73 18.28
N ALA A 61 1.13 11.10 19.55
CA ALA A 61 1.75 10.28 20.58
C ALA A 61 1.07 8.90 20.73
N TYR A 62 -0.23 8.79 20.44
CA TYR A 62 -0.89 7.48 20.30
C TYR A 62 -0.49 6.82 18.98
N ASN A 63 0.65 6.14 18.98
CA ASN A 63 1.20 5.52 17.78
C ASN A 63 0.59 4.16 17.44
N VAL A 64 -0.29 3.62 18.29
CA VAL A 64 -1.16 2.48 17.99
C VAL A 64 -2.60 2.85 18.37
N VAL A 65 -3.57 2.60 17.50
CA VAL A 65 -4.99 2.85 17.77
C VAL A 65 -5.79 1.58 17.54
N ALA A 66 -6.55 1.12 18.54
CA ALA A 66 -7.42 -0.04 18.40
C ALA A 66 -8.88 0.38 18.24
N VAL A 67 -9.51 -0.05 17.16
CA VAL A 67 -10.88 0.30 16.84
C VAL A 67 -11.82 -0.73 17.46
N ALA A 68 -12.68 -0.27 18.37
CA ALA A 68 -13.65 -1.08 19.08
C ALA A 68 -15.01 -1.05 18.35
N PHE A 69 -15.65 -2.15 17.95
CA PHE A 69 -15.20 -3.55 17.96
C PHE A 69 -15.69 -4.31 16.73
N MET A 70 -14.93 -5.30 16.29
CA MET A 70 -15.39 -6.40 15.46
C MET A 70 -16.22 -7.35 16.33
N LYS A 71 -17.52 -7.51 16.00
CA LYS A 71 -18.48 -8.34 16.74
C LYS A 71 -19.67 -8.74 15.86
N GLY A 72 -20.49 -9.70 16.30
CA GLY A 72 -21.72 -10.10 15.60
C GLY A 72 -22.02 -11.58 15.71
N ALA A 73 -23.23 -11.99 15.31
CA ALA A 73 -23.61 -13.40 15.26
C ALA A 73 -23.01 -14.09 14.01
N GLY A 74 -22.40 -15.27 14.19
CA GLY A 74 -21.66 -15.97 13.13
C GLY A 74 -20.21 -15.49 13.06
N ILE A 75 -19.64 -15.38 11.85
CA ILE A 75 -18.31 -14.81 11.67
C ILE A 75 -18.37 -13.32 12.05
N PRO A 76 -17.64 -12.87 13.08
CA PRO A 76 -17.68 -11.48 13.52
C PRO A 76 -17.24 -10.53 12.40
N THR A 77 -17.81 -9.33 12.38
CA THR A 77 -17.47 -8.32 11.36
C THR A 77 -17.42 -6.93 12.00
N PHE A 78 -16.96 -5.95 11.24
CA PHE A 78 -16.91 -4.55 11.64
C PHE A 78 -17.54 -3.67 10.57
N LYS A 79 -18.19 -2.60 11.01
CA LYS A 79 -18.65 -1.50 10.17
C LYS A 79 -18.47 -0.19 10.92
N PRO A 80 -17.89 0.84 10.29
CA PRO A 80 -17.67 2.11 10.96
C PRO A 80 -19.00 2.80 11.28
N TYR A 81 -19.07 3.42 12.45
CA TYR A 81 -20.20 4.20 12.92
C TYR A 81 -20.13 5.59 12.30
N ASN A 82 -21.25 6.01 11.71
CA ASN A 82 -21.43 7.33 11.12
C ASN A 82 -20.36 7.75 10.09
N LEU A 83 -19.66 6.78 9.50
CA LEU A 83 -18.68 6.96 8.44
C LEU A 83 -18.94 5.95 7.34
N SER A 84 -18.64 6.33 6.09
CA SER A 84 -18.53 5.36 5.01
C SER A 84 -17.22 4.56 5.16
N ASP A 85 -17.15 3.41 4.50
CA ASP A 85 -15.94 2.59 4.50
C ASP A 85 -14.73 3.38 3.99
N ASP A 86 -14.89 4.15 2.91
CA ASP A 86 -13.84 5.01 2.36
C ASP A 86 -13.42 6.12 3.32
N ALA A 87 -14.38 6.74 4.03
CA ALA A 87 -14.09 7.84 4.95
C ALA A 87 -13.33 7.33 6.18
N PHE A 88 -13.72 6.15 6.67
CA PHE A 88 -13.00 5.49 7.74
C PHE A 88 -11.58 5.10 7.29
N ARG A 89 -11.43 4.44 6.13
CA ARG A 89 -10.13 4.07 5.55
C ARG A 89 -9.23 5.28 5.36
N ALA A 90 -9.77 6.41 4.90
CA ALA A 90 -8.99 7.64 4.74
C ALA A 90 -8.41 8.16 6.06
N GLN A 91 -9.14 7.99 7.17
CA GLN A 91 -8.60 8.33 8.48
C GLN A 91 -7.51 7.34 8.93
N VAL A 92 -7.69 6.04 8.66
CA VAL A 92 -6.64 5.03 8.88
C VAL A 92 -5.38 5.35 8.06
N ALA A 93 -5.54 5.70 6.78
CA ALA A 93 -4.45 6.12 5.90
C ALA A 93 -3.69 7.32 6.46
N ALA A 94 -4.39 8.30 7.03
CA ALA A 94 -3.77 9.48 7.63
C ALA A 94 -2.90 9.12 8.85
N LEU A 95 -3.36 8.19 9.68
CA LEU A 95 -2.58 7.67 10.81
C LEU A 95 -1.37 6.85 10.31
N ASN A 96 -1.57 5.98 9.32
CA ASN A 96 -0.48 5.16 8.79
C ASN A 96 0.59 5.99 8.07
N ALA A 97 0.22 7.09 7.43
CA ALA A 97 1.18 8.03 6.84
C ALA A 97 2.09 8.68 7.90
N GLN A 98 1.66 8.74 9.16
CA GLN A 98 2.45 9.19 10.30
C GLN A 98 3.28 8.04 10.92
N GLY A 99 3.23 6.84 10.35
CA GLY A 99 3.87 5.64 10.90
C GLY A 99 3.15 5.04 12.11
N ARG A 100 1.89 5.42 12.33
CA ARG A 100 1.04 4.95 13.44
C ARG A 100 0.20 3.77 12.96
N ALA A 101 0.08 2.72 13.76
CA ALA A 101 -0.71 1.55 13.41
C ALA A 101 -2.17 1.69 13.87
N VAL A 102 -3.11 1.16 13.09
CA VAL A 102 -4.53 1.05 13.42
C VAL A 102 -4.95 -0.41 13.38
N LEU A 103 -5.39 -0.95 14.51
CA LEU A 103 -5.81 -2.32 14.67
C LEU A 103 -7.34 -2.38 14.75
N ILE A 104 -7.94 -3.47 14.28
CA ILE A 104 -9.33 -3.80 14.62
C ILE A 104 -9.34 -4.67 15.88
N SER A 105 -10.11 -4.31 16.90
CA SER A 105 -10.23 -5.14 18.11
C SER A 105 -11.46 -6.05 18.04
N LEU A 106 -11.26 -7.34 18.28
CA LEU A 106 -12.29 -8.38 18.26
C LEU A 106 -12.77 -8.67 19.70
N GLY A 107 -14.05 -8.35 19.98
CA GLY A 107 -14.68 -8.65 21.26
C GLY A 107 -15.21 -7.42 22.00
N GLY A 108 -14.73 -7.23 23.23
CA GLY A 108 -15.25 -6.33 24.26
C GLY A 108 -16.22 -7.01 25.24
N ALA A 109 -16.38 -6.44 26.42
CA ALA A 109 -17.21 -6.95 27.54
C ALA A 109 -18.62 -7.47 27.15
N ASP A 110 -19.28 -6.84 26.18
CA ASP A 110 -20.65 -7.16 25.77
C ASP A 110 -20.74 -8.05 24.52
N ALA A 111 -19.61 -8.49 23.95
CA ALA A 111 -19.60 -9.24 22.70
C ALA A 111 -19.78 -10.76 22.92
N HIS A 112 -20.83 -11.31 22.32
CA HIS A 112 -20.97 -12.76 22.17
C HIS A 112 -20.25 -13.21 20.89
N ILE A 113 -19.02 -13.71 21.03
CA ILE A 113 -18.24 -14.29 19.93
C ILE A 113 -18.32 -15.81 20.03
N GLU A 114 -18.78 -16.45 18.95
CA GLU A 114 -18.97 -17.89 18.88
C GLU A 114 -18.51 -18.43 17.52
N LEU A 115 -17.33 -19.02 17.51
CA LEU A 115 -16.70 -19.64 16.35
C LEU A 115 -16.72 -21.16 16.51
N HIS A 116 -16.90 -21.87 15.40
CA HIS A 116 -16.90 -23.34 15.35
C HIS A 116 -15.80 -23.86 14.42
N ALA A 117 -15.26 -25.03 14.74
CA ALA A 117 -14.28 -25.70 13.90
C ALA A 117 -14.74 -25.79 12.43
N GLY A 118 -13.85 -25.46 11.50
CA GLY A 118 -14.17 -25.33 10.07
C GLY A 118 -14.46 -23.89 9.60
N GLN A 119 -14.50 -22.92 10.51
CA GLN A 119 -14.68 -21.49 10.19
C GLN A 119 -13.36 -20.71 10.10
N GLU A 120 -12.20 -21.37 10.21
CA GLU A 120 -10.87 -20.74 10.20
C GLU A 120 -10.67 -19.90 8.93
N ASP A 121 -10.92 -20.49 7.76
CA ASP A 121 -10.82 -19.81 6.47
C ASP A 121 -11.82 -18.64 6.37
N ALA A 122 -13.07 -18.84 6.81
CA ALA A 122 -14.11 -17.82 6.74
C ALA A 122 -13.78 -16.60 7.61
N LEU A 123 -13.24 -16.83 8.81
CA LEU A 123 -12.75 -15.77 9.68
C LEU A 123 -11.50 -15.10 9.11
N ALA A 124 -10.55 -15.86 8.54
CA ALA A 124 -9.36 -15.30 7.92
C ALA A 124 -9.71 -14.42 6.70
N TYR A 125 -10.64 -14.86 5.85
CA TYR A 125 -11.17 -14.06 4.74
C TYR A 125 -11.87 -12.80 5.21
N GLU A 126 -12.63 -12.86 6.30
CA GLU A 126 -13.29 -11.69 6.85
C GLU A 126 -12.28 -10.69 7.44
N ILE A 127 -11.26 -11.16 8.16
CA ILE A 127 -10.17 -10.29 8.66
C ILE A 127 -9.46 -9.64 7.47
N ILE A 128 -9.07 -10.40 6.44
CA ILE A 128 -8.46 -9.85 5.22
C ILE A 128 -9.40 -8.86 4.55
N ARG A 129 -10.70 -9.14 4.47
CA ARG A 129 -11.68 -8.19 3.94
C ARG A 129 -11.70 -6.90 4.73
N LEU A 130 -11.67 -6.95 6.07
CA LEU A 130 -11.63 -5.76 6.91
C LEU A 130 -10.32 -4.98 6.75
N VAL A 131 -9.17 -5.67 6.68
CA VAL A 131 -7.87 -5.06 6.40
C VAL A 131 -7.89 -4.36 5.05
N GLU A 132 -8.32 -5.05 4.00
CA GLU A 132 -8.34 -4.48 2.66
C GLU A 132 -9.43 -3.41 2.52
N THR A 133 -10.56 -3.50 3.22
CA THR A 133 -11.62 -2.48 3.17
C THR A 133 -11.22 -1.22 3.94
N TYR A 134 -10.75 -1.38 5.17
CA TYR A 134 -10.58 -0.29 6.13
C TYR A 134 -9.13 0.12 6.37
N GLY A 135 -8.16 -0.71 5.96
CA GLY A 135 -6.73 -0.44 6.10
C GLY A 135 -6.16 -0.84 7.45
N PHE A 136 -6.80 -1.76 8.18
CA PHE A 136 -6.28 -2.22 9.46
C PHE A 136 -4.90 -2.86 9.30
N ASP A 137 -3.96 -2.48 10.15
CA ASP A 137 -2.59 -3.00 10.13
C ASP A 137 -2.45 -4.30 10.92
N GLY A 138 -3.52 -4.71 11.59
CA GLY A 138 -3.51 -5.84 12.50
C GLY A 138 -4.85 -6.06 13.20
N LEU A 139 -4.88 -7.07 14.07
CA LEU A 139 -6.01 -7.39 14.91
C LEU A 139 -5.59 -7.48 16.37
N ASP A 140 -6.39 -6.87 17.23
CA ASP A 140 -6.32 -7.00 18.68
C ASP A 140 -7.37 -8.00 19.17
N ILE A 141 -6.96 -8.95 20.00
CA ILE A 141 -7.90 -9.89 20.64
C ILE A 141 -8.34 -9.28 21.97
N ASP A 142 -9.63 -8.98 22.11
CA ASP A 142 -10.23 -8.45 23.35
C ASP A 142 -11.44 -9.31 23.75
N LEU A 143 -11.23 -10.62 23.87
CA LEU A 143 -12.27 -11.54 24.35
C LEU A 143 -12.33 -11.51 25.87
N GLU A 144 -13.53 -11.29 26.40
CA GLU A 144 -13.78 -11.22 27.83
C GLU A 144 -14.77 -12.31 28.29
N GLN A 145 -14.66 -12.68 29.57
CA GLN A 145 -15.59 -13.58 30.25
C GLN A 145 -15.86 -14.89 29.47
N ALA A 146 -17.13 -15.20 29.19
CA ALA A 146 -17.53 -16.45 28.54
C ALA A 146 -16.98 -16.55 27.11
N ALA A 147 -16.83 -15.42 26.39
CA ALA A 147 -16.37 -15.40 25.01
C ALA A 147 -14.95 -15.98 24.84
N ILE A 148 -14.12 -15.94 25.89
CA ILE A 148 -12.75 -16.48 25.87
C ILE A 148 -12.74 -17.98 25.56
N THR A 149 -13.71 -18.73 26.09
CA THR A 149 -13.76 -20.20 26.00
C THR A 149 -15.00 -20.71 25.28
N PHE A 150 -15.82 -19.80 24.72
CA PHE A 150 -17.06 -20.17 24.07
C PHE A 150 -16.78 -20.90 22.76
N ALA A 151 -17.52 -22.01 22.54
CA ALA A 151 -17.36 -22.88 21.38
C ALA A 151 -15.89 -23.22 21.10
N ASP A 152 -15.42 -23.01 19.86
CA ASP A 152 -14.07 -23.34 19.41
C ASP A 152 -13.18 -22.09 19.23
N ASN A 153 -13.51 -20.96 19.90
CA ASN A 153 -12.79 -19.68 19.74
C ASN A 153 -11.27 -19.84 19.98
N GLN A 154 -10.88 -20.61 21.00
CA GLN A 154 -9.47 -20.83 21.38
C GLN A 154 -8.64 -21.55 20.30
N THR A 155 -9.28 -22.19 19.33
CA THR A 155 -8.61 -22.88 18.23
C THR A 155 -8.83 -22.19 16.89
N VAL A 156 -10.04 -21.72 16.62
CA VAL A 156 -10.41 -21.12 15.31
C VAL A 156 -9.73 -19.77 15.13
N LEU A 157 -9.73 -18.90 16.15
CA LEU A 157 -9.18 -17.56 16.04
C LEU A 157 -7.65 -17.59 15.85
N PRO A 158 -6.84 -18.33 16.65
CA PRO A 158 -5.41 -18.44 16.38
C PRO A 158 -5.08 -19.02 14.99
N ALA A 159 -5.84 -20.02 14.54
CA ALA A 159 -5.62 -20.62 13.22
C ALA A 159 -5.90 -19.62 12.10
N ALA A 160 -7.00 -18.85 12.17
CA ALA A 160 -7.31 -17.81 11.21
C ALA A 160 -6.22 -16.70 11.18
N LEU A 161 -5.78 -16.24 12.35
CA LEU A 161 -4.74 -15.20 12.45
C LEU A 161 -3.39 -15.66 11.88
N ARG A 162 -3.01 -16.93 12.05
CA ARG A 162 -1.83 -17.49 11.39
C ARG A 162 -1.95 -17.43 9.86
N MET A 163 -3.11 -17.79 9.31
CA MET A 163 -3.34 -17.70 7.86
C MET A 163 -3.26 -16.27 7.33
N VAL A 164 -3.82 -15.30 8.07
CA VAL A 164 -3.73 -13.87 7.71
C VAL A 164 -2.28 -13.37 7.77
N ARG A 165 -1.54 -13.74 8.84
CA ARG A 165 -0.13 -13.38 9.01
C ARG A 165 0.73 -13.94 7.88
N GLU A 166 0.60 -15.24 7.58
CA GLU A 166 1.31 -15.88 6.47
C GLU A 166 1.00 -15.20 5.12
N TYR A 167 -0.26 -14.85 4.85
CA TYR A 167 -0.63 -14.16 3.62
C TYR A 167 0.07 -12.79 3.49
N TYR A 168 0.02 -11.94 4.52
CA TYR A 168 0.65 -10.63 4.45
C TYR A 168 2.18 -10.69 4.46
N GLU A 169 2.79 -11.72 5.05
CA GLU A 169 4.23 -11.98 4.92
C GLU A 169 4.64 -12.27 3.46
N THR A 170 3.78 -12.93 2.66
CA THR A 170 4.04 -13.11 1.20
C THR A 170 3.95 -11.82 0.40
N GLU A 171 3.22 -10.82 0.87
CA GLU A 171 3.16 -9.46 0.30
C GLU A 171 4.28 -8.55 0.85
N GLY A 172 5.20 -9.09 1.65
CA GLY A 172 6.28 -8.33 2.29
C GLY A 172 5.82 -7.38 3.40
N LYS A 173 4.63 -7.61 3.95
CA LYS A 173 4.01 -6.80 5.02
C LYS A 173 4.00 -7.55 6.35
N HIS A 174 3.73 -6.83 7.43
CA HIS A 174 3.72 -7.37 8.79
C HIS A 174 2.38 -7.08 9.46
N PHE A 175 1.48 -8.06 9.44
CA PHE A 175 0.14 -7.93 10.04
C PHE A 175 0.22 -8.05 11.56
N ILE A 176 -0.03 -6.96 12.30
CA ILE A 176 0.17 -6.89 13.75
C ILE A 176 -0.86 -7.76 14.49
N ILE A 177 -0.41 -8.54 15.47
CA ILE A 177 -1.31 -9.29 16.36
C ILE A 177 -1.09 -8.83 17.79
N SER A 178 -2.12 -8.24 18.41
CA SER A 178 -2.11 -7.86 19.82
C SER A 178 -3.22 -8.53 20.62
N MET A 179 -3.16 -8.40 21.94
CA MET A 179 -4.18 -8.93 22.85
C MET A 179 -4.37 -7.98 24.03
N ALA A 180 -5.62 -7.75 24.45
CA ALA A 180 -5.98 -6.92 25.60
C ALA A 180 -6.73 -7.72 26.70
N PRO A 181 -6.17 -8.82 27.23
CA PRO A 181 -6.87 -9.65 28.22
C PRO A 181 -7.07 -8.92 29.57
N GLU A 182 -8.19 -9.19 30.24
CA GLU A 182 -8.31 -8.89 31.68
C GLU A 182 -7.20 -9.66 32.44
N PHE A 183 -6.39 -8.95 33.24
CA PHE A 183 -5.21 -9.56 33.88
C PHE A 183 -5.49 -10.83 34.71
N PRO A 184 -6.66 -11.06 35.33
CA PRO A 184 -6.94 -12.28 36.07
C PRO A 184 -6.92 -13.55 35.20
N TYR A 185 -7.24 -13.46 33.90
CA TYR A 185 -7.16 -14.62 32.99
C TYR A 185 -5.73 -15.00 32.61
N LEU A 186 -4.74 -14.17 32.96
CA LEU A 186 -3.32 -14.44 32.79
C LEU A 186 -2.71 -15.21 33.97
N ARG A 187 -3.51 -15.54 34.98
CA ARG A 187 -3.06 -16.39 36.07
C ARG A 187 -2.81 -17.81 35.56
N VAL A 188 -1.70 -18.42 35.94
CA VAL A 188 -1.47 -19.86 35.70
C VAL A 188 -2.23 -20.62 36.77
N SER A 189 -3.01 -21.61 36.37
CA SER A 189 -3.60 -22.59 37.28
C SER A 189 -2.52 -23.26 38.13
N LYS A 190 -2.32 -22.78 39.36
CA LYS A 190 -1.79 -23.62 40.43
C LYS A 190 -2.95 -24.50 40.87
N LYS A 191 -2.93 -25.79 40.50
CA LYS A 191 -3.73 -26.80 41.19
C LYS A 191 -3.37 -26.74 42.67
N LEU A 192 -4.19 -26.05 43.46
CA LEU A 192 -4.11 -26.07 44.91
C LEU A 192 -4.58 -27.46 45.37
N PRO A 193 -3.72 -28.28 46.01
CA PRO A 193 -4.11 -29.61 46.46
C PRO A 193 -5.29 -29.61 47.47
N LEU A 194 -5.56 -28.46 48.11
CA LEU A 194 -6.55 -28.31 49.18
C LEU A 194 -8.03 -28.33 48.74
N LEU A 195 -8.36 -27.94 47.50
CA LEU A 195 -9.77 -27.74 47.10
C LEU A 195 -10.52 -29.06 46.84
N LYS A 196 -9.78 -30.13 46.51
CA LYS A 196 -10.33 -31.48 46.35
C LYS A 196 -10.72 -32.11 47.70
N GLU A 197 -10.02 -31.76 48.78
CA GLU A 197 -10.40 -32.19 50.13
C GLU A 197 -11.63 -31.44 50.64
N ILE A 198 -11.75 -30.14 50.40
CA ILE A 198 -12.91 -29.33 50.84
C ILE A 198 -14.21 -29.84 50.22
N THR A 199 -14.22 -30.17 48.92
CA THR A 199 -15.41 -30.72 48.24
C THR A 199 -15.70 -32.18 48.61
N THR A 200 -14.72 -32.89 49.16
CA THR A 200 -14.90 -34.25 49.72
C THR A 200 -15.59 -34.19 51.09
N TYR A 201 -15.31 -33.18 51.92
CA TYR A 201 -15.89 -33.04 53.27
C TYR A 201 -17.10 -32.10 53.36
N PHE A 202 -17.27 -31.16 52.42
CA PHE A 202 -18.35 -30.17 52.41
C PHE A 202 -19.02 -30.08 51.01
N PRO A 203 -19.92 -31.02 50.67
CA PRO A 203 -20.50 -31.13 49.33
C PRO A 203 -21.38 -29.93 48.93
N PHE A 204 -21.92 -29.19 49.89
CA PHE A 204 -22.74 -27.99 49.64
C PHE A 204 -21.92 -26.78 49.20
N LEU A 205 -20.61 -26.80 49.41
CA LEU A 205 -19.70 -25.79 48.87
C LEU A 205 -19.28 -26.13 47.43
N LYS A 206 -19.77 -27.23 46.84
CA LYS A 206 -19.40 -27.63 45.49
C LYS A 206 -19.68 -26.55 44.47
N ASP A 207 -20.83 -25.87 44.54
CA ASP A 207 -21.16 -24.80 43.60
C ASP A 207 -20.35 -23.53 43.87
N VAL A 208 -20.02 -23.23 45.12
CA VAL A 208 -19.13 -22.12 45.50
C VAL A 208 -17.68 -22.40 45.08
N VAL A 209 -17.22 -23.65 45.21
CA VAL A 209 -15.89 -24.10 44.76
C VAL A 209 -15.83 -24.16 43.24
N THR A 210 -16.90 -24.61 42.58
CA THR A 210 -17.00 -24.61 41.10
C THR A 210 -17.06 -23.17 40.59
N PHE A 211 -17.75 -22.27 41.29
CA PHE A 211 -17.77 -20.83 41.01
C PHE A 211 -16.40 -20.17 41.27
N LEU A 212 -15.71 -20.53 42.36
CA LEU A 212 -14.36 -20.06 42.64
C LEU A 212 -13.33 -20.66 41.67
N GLU A 213 -13.53 -21.88 41.18
CA GLU A 213 -12.74 -22.51 40.10
C GLU A 213 -13.06 -21.88 38.74
N SER A 214 -14.31 -21.47 38.47
CA SER A 214 -14.68 -20.78 37.23
C SER A 214 -14.19 -19.33 37.21
N LEU A 215 -14.12 -18.66 38.37
CA LEU A 215 -13.42 -17.38 38.56
C LEU A 215 -11.89 -17.53 38.55
N ARG A 216 -11.38 -18.76 38.57
CA ARG A 216 -9.95 -19.11 38.53
C ARG A 216 -9.70 -20.12 37.42
N SER A 217 -10.31 -19.91 36.25
CA SER A 217 -9.94 -20.56 34.99
C SER A 217 -8.56 -20.06 34.53
N GLY A 218 -7.57 -20.16 35.42
CA GLY A 218 -6.23 -19.66 35.22
C GLY A 218 -5.64 -20.34 34.00
N GLY A 219 -5.54 -19.61 32.90
CA GLY A 219 -5.13 -20.18 31.63
C GLY A 219 -6.10 -19.98 30.47
N ALA A 220 -7.31 -19.46 30.66
CA ALA A 220 -8.27 -19.34 29.56
C ALA A 220 -7.70 -18.53 28.39
N TYR A 221 -6.93 -17.48 28.70
CA TYR A 221 -6.25 -16.68 27.69
C TYR A 221 -4.91 -17.28 27.23
N LEU A 222 -4.29 -18.15 28.04
CA LEU A 222 -3.01 -18.80 27.71
C LEU A 222 -3.12 -19.68 26.47
N ALA A 223 -4.31 -20.20 26.13
CA ALA A 223 -4.52 -20.93 24.88
C ALA A 223 -4.17 -20.07 23.65
N TYR A 224 -4.61 -18.80 23.64
CA TYR A 224 -4.30 -17.85 22.56
C TYR A 224 -2.82 -17.48 22.58
N ILE A 225 -2.26 -17.16 23.75
CA ILE A 225 -0.85 -16.80 23.90
C ILE A 225 0.07 -17.92 23.39
N ASN A 226 -0.18 -19.16 23.82
CA ASN A 226 0.61 -20.32 23.40
C ASN A 226 0.41 -20.62 21.91
N ALA A 227 -0.81 -20.49 21.40
CA ALA A 227 -1.10 -20.75 19.99
C ALA A 227 -0.54 -19.70 19.04
N LEU A 228 -0.11 -18.53 19.54
CA LEU A 228 0.40 -17.39 18.76
C LEU A 228 1.79 -16.93 19.23
N GLU A 229 2.48 -17.69 20.08
CA GLU A 229 3.71 -17.29 20.78
C GLU A 229 4.83 -16.76 19.85
N ASP A 230 4.95 -17.37 18.68
CA ASP A 230 5.90 -17.05 17.62
C ASP A 230 5.50 -15.83 16.77
N ILE A 231 4.23 -15.43 16.76
CA ILE A 231 3.71 -14.41 15.83
C ILE A 231 3.01 -13.21 16.46
N TYR A 232 2.64 -13.23 17.76
CA TYR A 232 2.08 -12.04 18.40
C TYR A 232 3.14 -10.96 18.61
N ASP A 233 2.73 -9.70 18.48
CA ASP A 233 3.59 -8.52 18.55
C ASP A 233 3.67 -7.97 19.98
N PHE A 234 2.53 -7.82 20.65
CA PHE A 234 2.49 -7.44 22.06
C PHE A 234 1.18 -7.83 22.73
N ILE A 235 1.18 -7.87 24.06
CA ILE A 235 0.00 -8.07 24.90
C ILE A 235 -0.10 -6.85 25.83
N ALA A 236 -1.27 -6.25 25.92
CA ALA A 236 -1.57 -5.09 26.76
C ALA A 236 -2.68 -5.44 27.76
N PRO A 237 -2.39 -6.18 28.85
CA PRO A 237 -3.44 -6.63 29.75
C PRO A 237 -4.12 -5.45 30.44
N GLN A 238 -5.43 -5.54 30.60
CA GLN A 238 -6.23 -4.52 31.26
C GLN A 238 -5.99 -4.57 32.77
N TYR A 239 -5.31 -3.57 33.33
CA TYR A 239 -5.05 -3.43 34.77
C TYR A 239 -6.17 -2.63 35.48
N TYR A 240 -7.39 -2.70 34.93
CA TYR A 240 -8.58 -1.99 35.37
C TYR A 240 -9.82 -2.89 35.31
N ASN A 241 -10.93 -2.43 35.89
CA ASN A 241 -12.24 -3.11 35.92
C ASN A 241 -12.32 -4.50 36.59
N GLN A 242 -11.23 -5.02 37.15
CA GLN A 242 -11.19 -6.28 37.91
C GLN A 242 -11.63 -6.20 39.39
N GLY A 243 -12.36 -5.16 39.78
CA GLY A 243 -12.70 -4.93 41.20
C GLY A 243 -11.45 -4.76 42.08
N GLY A 244 -11.48 -5.24 43.32
CA GLY A 244 -10.31 -5.16 44.22
C GLY A 244 -9.19 -6.19 43.93
N ASP A 245 -9.16 -6.78 42.74
CA ASP A 245 -8.15 -7.81 42.41
C ASP A 245 -6.74 -7.20 42.27
N GLY A 246 -5.74 -8.05 42.41
CA GLY A 246 -4.36 -7.67 42.57
C GLY A 246 -3.45 -8.87 42.78
N LEU A 247 -2.41 -8.68 43.58
CA LEU A 247 -1.45 -9.75 43.85
C LEU A 247 -0.85 -9.59 45.24
N TRP A 248 -0.44 -10.74 45.79
CA TRP A 248 0.31 -10.78 47.04
C TRP A 248 1.78 -10.55 46.75
N VAL A 249 2.38 -9.56 47.43
CA VAL A 249 3.79 -9.20 47.31
C VAL A 249 4.43 -9.31 48.68
N ASP A 250 5.33 -10.27 48.87
CA ASP A 250 5.94 -10.58 50.16
C ASP A 250 6.87 -9.45 50.64
N GLU A 251 7.59 -8.83 49.71
CA GLU A 251 8.53 -7.74 49.99
C GLU A 251 7.84 -6.39 50.25
N ALA A 252 6.56 -6.25 49.92
CA ALA A 252 5.78 -5.05 50.17
C ALA A 252 5.53 -4.84 51.68
N ASN A 253 5.15 -3.61 52.05
CA ASN A 253 4.90 -3.22 53.44
C ASN A 253 6.07 -3.59 54.38
N ASN A 254 7.29 -3.19 54.01
CA ASN A 254 8.53 -3.46 54.73
C ASN A 254 8.79 -4.97 54.99
N GLY A 255 8.45 -5.83 54.02
CA GLY A 255 8.67 -7.28 54.11
C GLY A 255 7.65 -8.03 54.97
N SER A 256 6.55 -7.38 55.38
CA SER A 256 5.44 -8.05 56.06
C SER A 256 4.38 -8.62 55.11
N GLY A 257 4.54 -8.36 53.81
CA GLY A 257 3.62 -8.77 52.77
C GLY A 257 2.42 -7.83 52.64
N LEU A 258 1.97 -7.62 51.41
CA LEU A 258 0.79 -6.82 51.11
C LEU A 258 0.02 -7.37 49.91
N TRP A 259 -1.30 -7.34 50.00
CA TRP A 259 -2.17 -7.49 48.83
C TRP A 259 -2.24 -6.13 48.11
N VAL A 260 -1.45 -5.97 47.05
CA VAL A 260 -1.44 -4.76 46.22
C VAL A 260 -2.47 -4.90 45.12
N THR A 261 -3.31 -3.89 44.92
CA THR A 261 -4.50 -3.98 44.05
C THR A 261 -4.61 -2.78 43.16
N GLN A 262 -5.34 -2.94 42.06
CA GLN A 262 -5.62 -1.84 41.13
C GLN A 262 -6.37 -0.67 41.76
N ASN A 263 -7.02 -0.83 42.91
CA ASN A 263 -7.81 0.22 43.57
C ASN A 263 -7.13 0.87 44.77
N ASN A 264 -5.87 0.54 45.04
CA ASN A 264 -5.14 1.11 46.14
C ASN A 264 -4.17 2.18 45.64
N ASP A 265 -4.61 3.44 45.63
CA ASP A 265 -3.80 4.55 45.12
C ASP A 265 -2.48 4.73 45.89
N ALA A 266 -2.47 4.46 47.20
CA ALA A 266 -1.25 4.53 48.01
C ALA A 266 -0.19 3.48 47.60
N HIS A 267 -0.61 2.41 46.94
CA HIS A 267 0.24 1.33 46.43
C HIS A 267 0.09 1.18 44.92
N LYS A 268 -0.29 2.24 44.20
CA LYS A 268 -0.51 2.16 42.75
C LYS A 268 0.76 1.76 42.03
N LYS A 269 1.87 2.44 42.33
CA LYS A 269 3.20 2.11 41.79
C LYS A 269 3.54 0.65 42.02
N ASP A 270 3.39 0.15 43.25
CA ASP A 270 3.68 -1.23 43.61
C ASP A 270 2.83 -2.20 42.80
N PHE A 271 1.53 -1.94 42.67
CA PHE A 271 0.64 -2.75 41.85
C PHE A 271 1.10 -2.79 40.37
N LEU A 272 1.37 -1.63 39.77
CA LEU A 272 1.83 -1.54 38.39
C LEU A 272 3.17 -2.26 38.18
N TYR A 273 4.13 -2.08 39.09
CA TYR A 273 5.44 -2.71 39.03
C TYR A 273 5.35 -4.23 39.22
N TYR A 274 4.79 -4.70 40.35
CA TYR A 274 4.82 -6.12 40.70
C TYR A 274 3.92 -6.98 39.82
N LEU A 275 2.77 -6.47 39.34
CA LEU A 275 1.95 -7.22 38.40
C LEU A 275 2.71 -7.44 37.08
N THR A 276 3.33 -6.38 36.58
CA THR A 276 4.11 -6.42 35.33
C THR A 276 5.35 -7.29 35.48
N ASP A 277 6.11 -7.15 36.57
CA ASP A 277 7.23 -8.04 36.91
C ASP A 277 6.80 -9.51 36.99
N SER A 278 5.61 -9.77 37.54
CA SER A 278 5.06 -11.13 37.65
C SER A 278 4.73 -11.73 36.30
N LEU A 279 4.20 -10.93 35.37
CA LEU A 279 3.96 -11.34 33.99
C LEU A 279 5.25 -11.52 33.21
N ILE A 280 6.30 -10.76 33.48
CA ILE A 280 7.60 -10.92 32.81
C ILE A 280 8.31 -12.20 33.24
N HIS A 281 8.23 -12.55 34.52
CA HIS A 281 8.98 -13.67 35.08
C HIS A 281 8.14 -14.92 35.34
N GLY A 282 6.83 -14.90 35.09
CA GLY A 282 5.92 -15.98 35.43
C GLY A 282 5.85 -16.25 36.95
N THR A 283 5.88 -15.19 37.76
CA THR A 283 5.88 -15.30 39.22
C THR A 283 4.51 -14.96 39.80
N ARG A 284 4.33 -15.13 41.12
CA ARG A 284 3.10 -14.77 41.86
C ARG A 284 1.79 -15.33 41.27
N GLY A 285 1.90 -16.44 40.53
CA GLY A 285 0.77 -17.14 39.92
C GLY A 285 0.35 -16.61 38.56
N PHE A 286 1.17 -15.81 37.89
CA PHE A 286 0.95 -15.29 36.54
C PHE A 286 1.77 -16.02 35.49
N THR A 287 1.29 -16.00 34.24
CA THR A 287 1.99 -16.53 33.07
C THR A 287 3.19 -15.66 32.71
N THR A 288 4.03 -16.16 31.80
CA THR A 288 5.19 -15.44 31.29
C THR A 288 4.85 -14.73 29.97
N ILE A 289 5.21 -13.45 29.85
CA ILE A 289 5.11 -12.60 28.67
C ILE A 289 6.45 -11.84 28.55
N PRO A 290 7.17 -11.90 27.43
CA PRO A 290 8.41 -11.14 27.25
C PRO A 290 8.21 -9.63 27.48
N ALA A 291 9.14 -8.99 28.18
CA ALA A 291 9.05 -7.56 28.51
C ALA A 291 8.89 -6.69 27.27
N ASP A 292 9.65 -6.97 26.21
CA ASP A 292 9.62 -6.28 24.92
C ASP A 292 8.32 -6.50 24.13
N ARG A 293 7.43 -7.38 24.61
CA ARG A 293 6.10 -7.64 24.08
C ARG A 293 4.97 -7.39 25.09
N LEU A 294 5.26 -6.74 26.21
CA LEU A 294 4.26 -6.44 27.25
C LEU A 294 4.00 -4.94 27.31
N ALA A 295 2.75 -4.52 27.35
CA ALA A 295 2.34 -3.16 27.67
C ALA A 295 1.36 -3.17 28.86
N ILE A 296 1.22 -2.05 29.57
CA ILE A 296 0.25 -1.93 30.66
C ILE A 296 -1.02 -1.25 30.16
N GLY A 297 -2.17 -1.93 30.27
CA GLY A 297 -3.48 -1.33 30.01
C GLY A 297 -4.01 -0.55 31.20
N LEU A 298 -4.23 0.75 31.04
CA LEU A 298 -4.77 1.64 32.07
C LEU A 298 -6.09 2.26 31.60
N PRO A 299 -6.96 2.70 32.51
CA PRO A 299 -8.06 3.53 32.09
C PRO A 299 -7.59 4.97 31.98
N THR A 300 -8.09 5.68 30.98
CA THR A 300 -7.72 7.08 30.72
C THR A 300 -8.06 7.98 31.91
N ASN A 301 -9.23 7.75 32.52
CA ASN A 301 -9.75 8.47 33.68
C ASN A 301 -10.80 7.60 34.41
N ASN A 302 -11.37 8.13 35.50
CA ASN A 302 -12.37 7.42 36.32
C ASN A 302 -13.74 7.25 35.63
N ASP A 303 -14.04 7.97 34.55
CA ASP A 303 -15.26 7.72 33.77
C ASP A 303 -15.08 6.54 32.82
N ALA A 304 -13.86 6.31 32.34
CA ALA A 304 -13.55 5.24 31.40
C ALA A 304 -13.63 3.83 32.04
N ALA A 305 -13.27 3.70 33.30
CA ALA A 305 -13.34 2.47 34.07
C ALA A 305 -13.70 2.73 35.52
N ALA A 306 -14.43 1.82 36.15
CA ALA A 306 -14.83 1.93 37.55
C ALA A 306 -13.64 1.97 38.52
N THR A 307 -12.53 1.35 38.11
CA THR A 307 -11.42 0.94 38.97
C THR A 307 -10.12 0.95 38.17
N GLY A 308 -8.98 1.21 38.80
CA GLY A 308 -7.67 1.13 38.13
C GLY A 308 -7.02 2.45 37.70
N TYR A 309 -7.74 3.58 37.64
CA TYR A 309 -7.17 4.88 37.25
C TYR A 309 -5.96 5.28 38.10
N VAL A 310 -4.96 5.86 37.44
CA VAL A 310 -3.71 6.32 38.07
C VAL A 310 -3.88 7.80 38.42
N VAL A 311 -4.30 8.06 39.67
CA VAL A 311 -4.53 9.43 40.16
C VAL A 311 -3.25 10.25 40.11
N ASN A 312 -2.15 9.72 40.68
CA ASN A 312 -0.83 10.34 40.65
C ASN A 312 -0.03 9.81 39.44
N PRO A 313 0.24 10.63 38.40
CA PRO A 313 0.95 10.17 37.21
C PRO A 313 2.37 9.67 37.51
N GLN A 314 3.00 10.14 38.59
CA GLN A 314 4.33 9.70 38.98
C GLN A 314 4.38 8.21 39.33
N ASP A 315 3.27 7.61 39.78
CA ASP A 315 3.25 6.19 40.14
C ASP A 315 3.47 5.28 38.93
N ALA A 316 2.89 5.65 37.77
CA ALA A 316 3.14 4.94 36.52
C ALA A 316 4.55 5.22 35.97
N ILE A 317 5.01 6.48 36.02
CA ILE A 317 6.36 6.87 35.58
C ILE A 317 7.42 6.11 36.38
N ASP A 318 7.31 6.09 37.70
CA ASP A 318 8.25 5.40 38.59
C ASP A 318 8.21 3.88 38.41
N ALA A 319 7.03 3.29 38.18
CA ALA A 319 6.92 1.85 37.90
C ALA A 319 7.63 1.47 36.59
N LEU A 320 7.41 2.24 35.52
CA LEU A 320 8.10 2.06 34.24
C LEU A 320 9.62 2.24 34.38
N ASP A 321 10.06 3.24 35.14
CA ASP A 321 11.47 3.49 35.42
C ASP A 321 12.12 2.36 36.22
N ASP A 322 11.42 1.81 37.21
CA ASP A 322 11.94 0.71 38.01
C ASP A 322 11.97 -0.61 37.22
N LEU A 323 11.00 -0.87 36.34
CA LEU A 323 11.05 -1.97 35.37
C LEU A 323 12.28 -1.84 34.45
N ARG A 324 12.52 -0.65 33.90
CA ARG A 324 13.70 -0.35 33.07
C ARG A 324 15.01 -0.56 33.83
N LYS A 325 15.12 -0.05 35.07
CA LYS A 325 16.31 -0.25 35.93
C LYS A 325 16.53 -1.72 36.27
N ALA A 326 15.47 -2.50 36.38
CA ALA A 326 15.53 -3.95 36.59
C ALA A 326 15.95 -4.73 35.33
N GLY A 327 16.18 -4.06 34.20
CA GLY A 327 16.56 -4.69 32.93
C GLY A 327 15.36 -5.18 32.11
N ASN A 328 14.15 -4.79 32.49
CA ASN A 328 12.90 -5.23 31.89
C ASN A 328 12.10 -4.04 31.31
N PRO A 329 12.65 -3.26 30.37
CA PRO A 329 11.88 -2.21 29.73
C PRO A 329 10.71 -2.84 28.98
N ILE A 330 9.50 -2.41 29.32
CA ILE A 330 8.29 -2.90 28.68
C ILE A 330 7.97 -2.12 27.41
N ARG A 331 7.09 -2.68 26.58
CA ARG A 331 6.72 -2.14 25.28
C ARG A 331 5.99 -0.81 25.35
N GLY A 332 5.28 -0.50 26.45
CA GLY A 332 4.65 0.79 26.65
C GLY A 332 3.31 0.70 27.38
N LEU A 333 2.37 1.58 27.03
CA LEU A 333 1.07 1.69 27.67
C LEU A 333 -0.07 1.53 26.66
N MET A 334 -1.21 1.05 27.14
CA MET A 334 -2.48 1.02 26.43
C MET A 334 -3.53 1.75 27.27
N THR A 335 -4.49 2.42 26.63
CA THR A 335 -5.60 3.03 27.36
C THR A 335 -6.98 2.73 26.79
N TRP A 336 -7.92 2.50 27.69
CA TRP A 336 -9.35 2.64 27.45
C TRP A 336 -9.80 4.00 28.01
N SER A 337 -10.09 5.00 27.19
CA SER A 337 -9.95 5.07 25.72
C SER A 337 -9.55 6.48 25.28
N VAL A 338 -9.18 6.68 24.01
CA VAL A 338 -8.83 8.02 23.48
C VAL A 338 -10.04 8.96 23.50
N ASN A 339 -11.25 8.41 23.33
CA ASN A 339 -12.50 9.16 23.40
C ASN A 339 -12.75 9.73 24.80
N TRP A 340 -12.40 8.97 25.84
CA TRP A 340 -12.47 9.43 27.22
C TRP A 340 -11.42 10.49 27.54
N ASP A 341 -10.28 10.49 26.85
CA ASP A 341 -9.17 11.44 27.09
C ASP A 341 -9.54 12.86 26.65
N ALA A 342 -10.31 12.95 25.56
CA ALA A 342 -10.91 14.19 25.10
C ALA A 342 -12.33 14.42 25.66
N GLY A 343 -12.79 13.58 26.58
CA GLY A 343 -14.12 13.62 27.17
C GLY A 343 -14.30 14.72 28.22
N LYS A 344 -15.44 14.68 28.91
CA LYS A 344 -15.80 15.60 29.98
C LYS A 344 -16.31 14.85 31.20
N ASN A 345 -16.05 15.39 32.38
CA ASN A 345 -16.64 14.87 33.62
C ASN A 345 -18.13 15.26 33.74
N LYS A 346 -18.79 14.77 34.80
CA LYS A 346 -20.20 15.09 35.11
C LYS A 346 -20.51 16.59 35.21
N SER A 347 -19.53 17.40 35.62
CA SER A 347 -19.68 18.86 35.73
C SER A 347 -19.52 19.60 34.40
N GLY A 348 -19.18 18.88 33.32
CA GLY A 348 -18.92 19.43 31.99
C GLY A 348 -17.48 19.95 31.80
N GLU A 349 -16.58 19.67 32.74
CA GLU A 349 -15.16 20.06 32.65
C GLU A 349 -14.42 19.07 31.76
N GLU A 350 -13.60 19.57 30.83
CA GLU A 350 -12.82 18.75 29.91
C GLU A 350 -11.67 18.02 30.61
N TYR A 351 -11.46 16.76 30.25
CA TYR A 351 -10.30 15.98 30.69
C TYR A 351 -9.00 16.46 30.02
N ASN A 352 -9.08 17.30 28.98
CA ASN A 352 -7.95 18.01 28.37
C ASN A 352 -6.78 17.11 27.97
N TRP A 353 -7.06 15.92 27.42
CA TRP A 353 -6.02 15.00 26.94
C TRP A 353 -5.02 14.62 28.05
N GLU A 354 -5.51 14.47 29.28
CA GLU A 354 -4.71 14.22 30.47
C GLU A 354 -3.79 13.01 30.32
N PHE A 355 -4.27 11.89 29.77
CA PHE A 355 -3.49 10.66 29.68
C PHE A 355 -2.32 10.82 28.71
N VAL A 356 -2.57 11.32 27.50
CA VAL A 356 -1.49 11.54 26.53
C VAL A 356 -0.54 12.67 26.93
N ASN A 357 -1.01 13.69 27.66
CA ASN A 357 -0.12 14.72 28.20
C ASN A 357 0.81 14.16 29.29
N ARG A 358 0.33 13.17 30.07
CA ARG A 358 1.13 12.50 31.10
C ARG A 358 2.13 11.49 30.52
N TYR A 359 1.74 10.73 29.49
CA TYR A 359 2.49 9.55 29.04
C TYR A 359 2.94 9.56 27.57
N GLY A 360 2.56 10.58 26.80
CA GLY A 360 2.93 10.73 25.39
C GLY A 360 4.43 10.86 25.13
N TYR A 361 5.23 11.16 26.16
CA TYR A 361 6.69 11.16 26.06
C TYR A 361 7.26 9.76 25.75
N LEU A 362 6.54 8.67 26.08
CA LEU A 362 6.98 7.29 25.82
C LEU A 362 7.17 7.01 24.33
N THR A 363 6.45 7.73 23.48
CA THR A 363 6.52 7.68 22.02
C THR A 363 7.07 8.96 21.42
N GLY A 364 7.38 9.97 22.25
CA GLY A 364 7.78 11.35 21.91
C GLY A 364 9.17 11.48 21.29
N GLY A 365 9.46 10.67 20.28
CA GLY A 365 10.73 10.53 19.56
C GLY A 365 10.90 9.20 18.82
N GLU A 366 9.94 8.28 18.89
CA GLU A 366 10.02 6.93 18.30
C GLU A 366 9.11 6.71 17.08
N THR A 367 8.75 7.78 16.38
CA THR A 367 8.77 7.69 14.92
C THR A 367 10.24 7.75 14.51
N PRO A 368 10.87 6.67 13.98
CA PRO A 368 12.32 6.68 13.79
C PRO A 368 12.73 7.79 12.84
N VAL A 369 13.49 8.76 13.35
CA VAL A 369 14.60 9.34 12.60
C VAL A 369 15.81 8.48 12.98
N PRO A 370 16.40 7.68 12.07
CA PRO A 370 17.48 6.74 12.41
C PRO A 370 18.68 7.44 13.06
N GLU A 371 19.21 7.00 14.21
CA GLU A 371 20.36 7.66 14.90
C GLU A 371 21.66 7.72 14.08
N LYS A 372 21.80 6.86 13.07
CA LYS A 372 22.94 6.82 12.15
C LYS A 372 22.51 7.39 10.80
N PRO A 373 23.43 8.00 10.03
CA PRO A 373 23.17 8.31 8.64
C PRO A 373 22.63 7.09 7.87
N SER A 374 21.75 7.31 6.91
CA SER A 374 21.29 6.27 6.01
C SER A 374 22.46 5.71 5.20
N VAL A 375 22.37 4.43 4.79
CA VAL A 375 23.37 3.83 3.90
C VAL A 375 23.34 4.58 2.56
N PRO A 376 24.47 5.04 2.02
CA PRO A 376 24.46 5.76 0.75
C PRO A 376 23.90 4.85 -0.36
N ALA A 377 22.85 5.33 -1.03
CA ALA A 377 22.16 4.59 -2.07
C ALA A 377 22.77 4.84 -3.46
N ASP A 378 22.44 3.99 -4.42
CA ASP A 378 22.75 4.18 -5.85
C ASP A 378 24.26 4.37 -6.16
N LEU A 379 25.13 3.62 -5.45
CA LEU A 379 26.54 3.52 -5.78
C LEU A 379 26.72 2.94 -7.18
N ARG A 380 27.24 3.76 -8.10
CA ARG A 380 27.42 3.40 -9.51
C ARG A 380 28.71 3.95 -10.09
N SER A 381 29.22 3.28 -11.14
CA SER A 381 30.31 3.80 -11.96
C SER A 381 29.74 4.69 -13.07
N THR A 382 30.21 5.92 -13.17
CA THR A 382 29.78 6.86 -14.23
C THR A 382 30.74 6.88 -15.41
N GLU A 383 32.03 6.61 -15.19
CA GLU A 383 33.05 6.53 -16.24
C GLU A 383 34.11 5.47 -15.87
N LYS A 384 34.68 4.80 -16.87
CA LYS A 384 35.83 3.89 -16.71
C LYS A 384 36.82 4.07 -17.86
N THR A 385 38.11 4.04 -17.53
CA THR A 385 39.21 4.00 -18.51
C THR A 385 40.05 2.75 -18.28
N ALA A 386 41.15 2.59 -19.01
CA ALA A 386 42.12 1.53 -18.73
C ALA A 386 42.76 1.65 -17.34
N THR A 387 42.82 2.85 -16.76
CA THR A 387 43.54 3.09 -15.50
C THR A 387 42.75 3.89 -14.47
N SER A 388 41.45 4.10 -14.67
CA SER A 388 40.59 4.81 -13.72
C SER A 388 39.13 4.38 -13.73
N VAL A 389 38.44 4.59 -12.60
CA VAL A 389 37.00 4.40 -12.42
C VAL A 389 36.43 5.59 -11.66
N LYS A 390 35.40 6.23 -12.20
CA LYS A 390 34.66 7.34 -11.57
C LYS A 390 33.37 6.80 -10.96
N LEU A 391 33.16 7.05 -9.67
CA LEU A 391 32.07 6.55 -8.84
C LEU A 391 31.19 7.69 -8.34
N ASN A 392 29.88 7.49 -8.37
CA ASN A 392 28.87 8.41 -7.84
C ASN A 392 27.84 7.64 -7.00
N TRP A 393 27.20 8.33 -6.04
CA TRP A 393 26.17 7.80 -5.16
C TRP A 393 25.26 8.92 -4.67
N SER A 394 24.09 8.57 -4.13
CA SER A 394 23.16 9.52 -3.52
C SER A 394 23.62 9.91 -2.12
N LEU A 395 23.33 11.17 -1.73
CA LEU A 395 23.64 11.65 -0.39
C LEU A 395 22.85 10.86 0.67
N SER A 396 23.51 10.60 1.80
CA SER A 396 22.90 10.00 2.98
C SER A 396 22.20 11.07 3.84
N GLU A 397 21.16 10.66 4.56
CA GLU A 397 20.35 11.50 5.45
C GLU A 397 20.39 10.94 6.87
N GLY A 398 20.31 11.80 7.88
CA GLY A 398 20.33 11.39 9.28
C GLY A 398 20.10 12.58 10.22
N PRO A 399 19.92 12.33 11.53
CA PRO A 399 19.65 13.34 12.54
C PRO A 399 20.87 14.24 12.79
N GLN A 400 22.06 13.78 12.39
CA GLN A 400 23.29 14.58 12.37
C GLN A 400 23.74 14.76 10.91
N PRO A 401 24.24 15.96 10.53
CA PRO A 401 24.76 16.18 9.18
C PRO A 401 25.86 15.18 8.81
N VAL A 402 25.82 14.68 7.57
CA VAL A 402 26.89 13.83 7.03
C VAL A 402 28.13 14.68 6.79
N LEU A 403 29.24 14.29 7.41
CA LEU A 403 30.52 15.00 7.31
C LEU A 403 31.32 14.54 6.09
N GLN A 404 31.37 13.22 5.85
CA GLN A 404 32.16 12.61 4.79
C GLN A 404 31.69 11.18 4.50
N TYR A 405 32.22 10.58 3.43
CA TYR A 405 31.99 9.20 3.03
C TYR A 405 33.31 8.43 3.03
N GLU A 406 33.26 7.16 3.43
CA GLU A 406 34.36 6.23 3.29
C GLU A 406 34.08 5.25 2.15
N LEU A 407 34.96 5.23 1.16
CA LEU A 407 34.98 4.22 0.11
C LEU A 407 35.98 3.13 0.43
N ARG A 408 35.54 1.88 0.29
CA ARG A 408 36.37 0.69 0.45
C ARG A 408 36.56 0.00 -0.90
N ARG A 409 37.80 -0.21 -1.32
CA ARG A 409 38.17 -0.98 -2.52
C ARG A 409 38.72 -2.35 -2.15
N ASN A 410 38.25 -3.39 -2.84
CA ASN A 410 38.66 -4.79 -2.69
C ASN A 410 38.64 -5.29 -1.24
N GLY A 411 37.76 -4.73 -0.40
CA GLY A 411 37.60 -5.09 1.00
C GLY A 411 38.69 -4.60 1.97
N ALA A 412 39.74 -3.93 1.50
CA ALA A 412 40.90 -3.58 2.34
C ALA A 412 41.38 -2.11 2.21
N ASP A 413 41.34 -1.51 1.02
CA ASP A 413 41.82 -0.14 0.83
C ASP A 413 40.70 0.86 1.13
N SER A 414 40.91 1.80 2.06
CA SER A 414 39.93 2.83 2.43
C SER A 414 40.34 4.23 1.96
N PHE A 415 39.36 4.99 1.47
CA PHE A 415 39.51 6.37 1.01
C PHE A 415 38.38 7.23 1.58
N LEU A 416 38.71 8.41 2.14
CA LEU A 416 37.72 9.37 2.63
C LEU A 416 37.48 10.47 1.60
N VAL A 417 36.23 10.87 1.45
CA VAL A 417 35.79 11.95 0.55
C VAL A 417 34.63 12.71 1.16
N ASP A 418 34.62 14.04 1.01
CA ASP A 418 33.61 14.86 1.69
C ASP A 418 32.20 14.71 1.07
N ASN A 419 32.12 14.44 -0.24
CA ASN A 419 30.87 14.31 -1.00
C ASN A 419 31.07 13.46 -2.27
N PRO A 420 30.00 12.94 -2.92
CA PRO A 420 30.07 12.50 -4.30
C PRO A 420 30.59 13.63 -5.19
N VAL A 421 31.49 13.42 -6.17
CA VAL A 421 31.88 12.21 -6.90
C VAL A 421 33.33 11.80 -6.57
N TYR A 422 33.67 10.50 -6.62
CA TYR A 422 35.06 10.01 -6.44
C TYR A 422 35.66 9.46 -7.74
N ASN A 423 36.88 9.86 -8.08
CA ASN A 423 37.62 9.35 -9.25
C ASN A 423 38.85 8.54 -8.80
N ASN A 424 38.75 7.22 -8.87
CA ASN A 424 39.85 6.33 -8.53
C ASN A 424 40.79 6.15 -9.72
N THR A 425 42.05 6.57 -9.61
CA THR A 425 43.04 6.54 -10.70
C THR A 425 44.22 5.61 -10.36
N GLY A 426 45.06 5.30 -11.36
CA GLY A 426 46.22 4.42 -11.18
C GLY A 426 45.89 2.93 -11.10
N LEU A 427 44.72 2.53 -11.62
CA LEU A 427 44.28 1.14 -11.68
C LEU A 427 44.99 0.38 -12.81
N GLN A 428 45.09 -0.94 -12.70
CA GLN A 428 45.63 -1.78 -13.78
C GLN A 428 44.59 -1.98 -14.87
N PRO A 429 44.97 -1.98 -16.16
CA PRO A 429 44.06 -2.32 -17.26
C PRO A 429 43.46 -3.71 -17.15
N GLY A 430 42.23 -3.88 -17.66
CA GLY A 430 41.54 -5.16 -17.75
C GLY A 430 41.28 -5.84 -16.40
N THR A 431 41.30 -5.10 -15.29
CA THR A 431 41.31 -5.64 -13.92
C THR A 431 40.03 -5.27 -13.17
N ALA A 432 39.42 -6.25 -12.49
CA ALA A 432 38.20 -6.04 -11.71
C ALA A 432 38.52 -5.51 -10.32
N TYR A 433 37.78 -4.49 -9.90
CA TYR A 433 37.86 -3.86 -8.58
C TYR A 433 36.47 -3.82 -7.96
N SER A 434 36.35 -4.16 -6.68
CA SER A 434 35.11 -4.07 -5.91
C SER A 434 35.10 -2.81 -5.06
N TYR A 435 33.98 -2.09 -5.01
CA TYR A 435 33.81 -0.82 -4.29
C TYR A 435 32.59 -0.86 -3.37
N GLN A 436 32.71 -0.32 -2.18
CA GLN A 436 31.60 -0.06 -1.25
C GLN A 436 31.74 1.35 -0.68
N VAL A 437 30.63 1.96 -0.28
CA VAL A 437 30.64 3.29 0.35
C VAL A 437 29.77 3.28 1.61
N ARG A 438 30.20 4.01 2.66
CA ARG A 438 29.38 4.31 3.84
C ARG A 438 29.49 5.79 4.19
N ALA A 439 28.49 6.31 4.90
CA ALA A 439 28.47 7.69 5.39
C ALA A 439 29.01 7.77 6.82
N ILE A 440 29.65 8.89 7.13
CA ILE A 440 30.15 9.25 8.46
C ILE A 440 29.60 10.63 8.81
N ASP A 441 28.90 10.76 9.94
CA ASP A 441 28.37 12.06 10.38
C ASP A 441 29.40 12.92 11.14
N VAL A 442 28.98 14.15 11.46
CA VAL A 442 29.79 15.14 12.20
C VAL A 442 30.19 14.73 13.61
N ILE A 443 29.57 13.70 14.19
CA ILE A 443 29.91 13.17 15.52
C ILE A 443 30.57 11.79 15.46
N GLY A 444 30.83 11.27 14.26
CA GLY A 444 31.59 10.05 14.01
C GLY A 444 30.77 8.78 13.92
N ASN A 445 29.43 8.83 13.89
CA ASN A 445 28.63 7.65 13.62
C ASN A 445 28.75 7.25 12.16
N THR A 446 28.79 5.95 11.91
CA THR A 446 28.90 5.40 10.56
C THR A 446 27.66 4.59 10.20
N SER A 447 27.18 4.74 8.97
CA SER A 447 26.24 3.79 8.38
C SER A 447 26.94 2.46 8.05
N GLU A 448 26.15 1.43 7.73
CA GLU A 448 26.70 0.21 7.12
C GLU A 448 27.25 0.51 5.72
N PHE A 449 28.18 -0.32 5.25
CA PHE A 449 28.65 -0.22 3.86
C PHE A 449 27.52 -0.60 2.89
N SER A 450 27.45 0.14 1.78
CA SER A 450 26.61 -0.20 0.64
C SER A 450 26.88 -1.63 0.14
N ALA A 451 25.96 -2.14 -0.67
CA ALA A 451 26.25 -3.30 -1.51
C ALA A 451 27.52 -3.04 -2.35
N ALA A 452 28.29 -4.10 -2.58
CA ALA A 452 29.55 -4.02 -3.30
C ALA A 452 29.33 -3.89 -4.81
N LEU A 453 29.84 -2.82 -5.40
CA LEU A 453 29.87 -2.58 -6.83
C LEU A 453 31.19 -3.10 -7.42
N THR A 454 31.13 -4.10 -8.29
CA THR A 454 32.32 -4.58 -9.01
C THR A 454 32.44 -3.90 -10.37
N VAL A 455 33.59 -3.25 -10.62
CA VAL A 455 33.89 -2.53 -11.86
C VAL A 455 35.22 -3.02 -12.43
N ARG A 456 35.22 -3.41 -13.71
CA ARG A 456 36.43 -3.80 -14.45
C ARG A 456 36.94 -2.63 -15.29
N THR A 457 38.21 -2.27 -15.12
CA THR A 457 38.91 -1.31 -15.98
C THR A 457 39.05 -1.84 -17.40
N GLN A 458 39.20 -0.95 -18.37
CA GLN A 458 39.37 -1.34 -19.78
C GLN A 458 40.75 -1.99 -20.00
N SER A 459 40.87 -2.89 -20.98
CA SER A 459 42.14 -3.56 -21.31
C SER A 459 43.16 -2.60 -21.96
N GLU A 460 44.45 -2.93 -21.85
CA GLU A 460 45.54 -2.13 -22.42
C GLU A 460 45.49 -2.20 -23.96
N GLY A 461 45.30 -1.05 -24.62
CA GLY A 461 45.13 -0.97 -26.09
C GLY A 461 43.72 -0.60 -26.58
N GLY A 462 42.73 -0.46 -25.69
CA GLY A 462 41.45 0.18 -26.01
C GLY A 462 40.71 -0.43 -27.20
N GLY A 463 40.40 -1.73 -27.14
CA GLY A 463 39.58 -2.39 -28.14
C GLY A 463 39.01 -3.71 -27.61
N ASP A 464 37.79 -3.66 -27.09
CA ASP A 464 37.04 -4.86 -26.70
C ASP A 464 36.27 -5.38 -27.94
N ALA A 465 36.35 -6.69 -28.21
CA ALA A 465 35.66 -7.33 -29.33
C ALA A 465 34.19 -7.59 -28.95
N LYS A 466 33.28 -6.88 -29.65
CA LYS A 466 31.83 -7.04 -29.50
C LYS A 466 31.42 -8.52 -29.57
N PRO A 467 30.42 -8.96 -28.78
CA PRO A 467 29.87 -10.31 -28.89
C PRO A 467 29.42 -10.68 -30.30
N THR A 468 29.55 -11.96 -30.67
CA THR A 468 29.04 -12.45 -31.95
C THR A 468 27.53 -12.31 -32.01
N THR A 469 27.02 -11.79 -33.11
CA THR A 469 25.59 -11.59 -33.37
C THR A 469 24.78 -12.89 -33.18
N PRO A 470 23.76 -12.91 -32.30
CA PRO A 470 22.83 -14.03 -32.22
C PRO A 470 22.00 -14.13 -33.50
N VAL A 471 21.65 -15.35 -33.92
CA VAL A 471 20.72 -15.59 -35.04
C VAL A 471 19.36 -15.92 -34.45
N LEU A 472 18.38 -15.05 -34.70
CA LEU A 472 17.03 -15.14 -34.15
C LEU A 472 16.13 -15.98 -35.05
N SER A 473 15.41 -16.93 -34.46
CA SER A 473 14.46 -17.84 -35.11
C SER A 473 13.11 -17.83 -34.40
N LEU A 474 12.03 -17.98 -35.17
CA LEU A 474 10.69 -18.14 -34.64
C LEU A 474 10.52 -19.59 -34.19
N ALA A 475 10.13 -19.80 -32.93
CA ALA A 475 9.82 -21.12 -32.40
C ALA A 475 8.33 -21.45 -32.55
N ASP A 476 7.46 -20.52 -32.17
CA ASP A 476 6.00 -20.65 -32.28
C ASP A 476 5.33 -19.28 -32.33
N VAL A 477 4.13 -19.20 -32.89
CA VAL A 477 3.31 -17.98 -32.91
C VAL A 477 1.83 -18.33 -32.73
N THR A 478 1.19 -17.69 -31.76
CA THR A 478 -0.25 -17.77 -31.53
C THR A 478 -0.89 -16.39 -31.74
N GLN A 479 -2.19 -16.26 -31.41
CA GLN A 479 -2.89 -14.98 -31.43
C GLN A 479 -2.43 -14.02 -30.31
N SER A 480 -1.92 -14.57 -29.20
CA SER A 480 -1.55 -13.82 -27.98
C SER A 480 -0.14 -14.12 -27.50
N SER A 481 0.66 -14.84 -28.30
CA SER A 481 2.05 -15.07 -27.97
C SER A 481 2.96 -15.24 -29.19
N VAL A 482 4.22 -14.81 -29.05
CA VAL A 482 5.30 -15.07 -29.99
C VAL A 482 6.46 -15.72 -29.24
N SER A 483 6.77 -16.96 -29.55
CA SER A 483 7.90 -17.69 -28.98
C SER A 483 9.13 -17.59 -29.89
N LEU A 484 10.22 -17.09 -29.34
CA LEU A 484 11.49 -16.81 -30.00
C LEU A 484 12.57 -17.74 -29.45
N THR A 485 13.50 -18.15 -30.33
CA THR A 485 14.74 -18.84 -29.96
C THR A 485 15.90 -18.22 -30.72
N TRP A 486 17.11 -18.27 -30.17
CA TRP A 486 18.29 -17.77 -30.88
C TRP A 486 19.53 -18.63 -30.65
N THR A 487 20.52 -18.49 -31.53
CA THR A 487 21.82 -19.14 -31.33
C THR A 487 22.58 -18.47 -30.18
N PRO A 488 23.21 -19.24 -29.28
CA PRO A 488 24.09 -18.68 -28.25
C PRO A 488 25.22 -17.83 -28.87
N SER A 489 25.46 -16.64 -28.31
CA SER A 489 26.58 -15.76 -28.69
C SER A 489 27.88 -16.12 -27.97
N THR A 490 29.00 -15.81 -28.59
CA THR A 490 30.37 -15.95 -28.06
C THR A 490 31.07 -14.60 -28.05
N SER A 491 32.02 -14.41 -27.14
CA SER A 491 32.85 -13.19 -27.02
C SER A 491 34.07 -13.56 -26.19
N ASP A 492 35.16 -12.79 -26.33
CA ASP A 492 36.34 -12.93 -25.47
C ASP A 492 36.03 -12.61 -24.00
N SER A 493 34.92 -11.90 -23.75
CA SER A 493 34.35 -11.64 -22.43
C SER A 493 32.99 -12.31 -22.27
N GLN A 494 32.71 -12.89 -21.09
CA GLN A 494 31.50 -13.69 -20.84
C GLN A 494 30.22 -12.93 -21.22
N ILE A 495 29.27 -13.60 -21.89
CA ILE A 495 27.93 -13.05 -22.14
C ILE A 495 27.16 -12.98 -20.82
N VAL A 496 26.63 -11.79 -20.49
CA VAL A 496 25.89 -11.55 -19.24
C VAL A 496 24.38 -11.57 -19.45
N ARG A 497 23.91 -11.13 -20.62
CA ARG A 497 22.48 -11.11 -20.95
C ARG A 497 22.23 -11.03 -22.45
N TYR A 498 21.01 -11.36 -22.84
CA TYR A 498 20.40 -11.00 -24.10
C TYR A 498 19.37 -9.90 -23.88
N GLN A 499 19.28 -8.94 -24.79
CA GLN A 499 18.22 -7.95 -24.82
C GLN A 499 17.37 -8.20 -26.06
N ILE A 500 16.08 -8.41 -25.85
CA ILE A 500 15.09 -8.57 -26.91
C ILE A 500 14.50 -7.19 -27.19
N GLY A 501 14.43 -6.85 -28.47
CA GLY A 501 13.70 -5.69 -28.95
C GLY A 501 12.45 -6.07 -29.71
N ARG A 502 11.42 -5.23 -29.58
CA ARG A 502 10.14 -5.32 -30.28
C ARG A 502 9.85 -3.96 -30.91
N ASN A 503 9.54 -3.95 -32.21
CA ASN A 503 9.23 -2.76 -32.99
C ASN A 503 10.29 -1.65 -32.86
N GLY A 504 11.57 -2.07 -32.92
CA GLY A 504 12.71 -1.16 -32.82
C GLY A 504 13.21 -0.90 -31.39
N TRP A 505 12.42 -1.20 -30.37
CA TRP A 505 12.75 -0.85 -28.98
C TRP A 505 13.12 -2.07 -28.13
N PRO A 506 14.24 -2.01 -27.37
CA PRO A 506 14.55 -3.03 -26.37
C PRO A 506 13.47 -3.04 -25.28
N PHE A 507 12.85 -4.19 -25.00
CA PHE A 507 11.77 -4.28 -24.01
C PHE A 507 11.94 -5.41 -22.99
N GLN A 508 12.78 -6.43 -23.27
CA GLN A 508 13.00 -7.54 -22.34
C GLN A 508 14.47 -7.94 -22.22
N THR A 509 14.93 -8.19 -20.99
CA THR A 509 16.27 -8.72 -20.69
C THR A 509 16.19 -10.19 -20.28
N ILE A 510 17.01 -11.04 -20.90
CA ILE A 510 17.09 -12.48 -20.62
C ILE A 510 18.50 -12.83 -20.13
N ALA A 511 18.58 -13.67 -19.08
CA ALA A 511 19.85 -14.15 -18.56
C ALA A 511 20.63 -14.96 -19.61
N SER A 512 21.96 -14.89 -19.60
CA SER A 512 22.82 -15.47 -20.66
C SER A 512 22.76 -17.00 -20.81
N VAL A 513 22.26 -17.72 -19.80
CA VAL A 513 22.06 -19.18 -19.84
C VAL A 513 20.83 -19.61 -20.65
N THR A 514 19.97 -18.66 -21.01
CA THR A 514 18.71 -18.91 -21.70
C THR A 514 18.79 -18.36 -23.12
N THR A 515 18.37 -19.16 -24.11
CA THR A 515 18.34 -18.77 -25.53
C THR A 515 16.96 -18.91 -26.16
N ALA A 516 15.93 -18.71 -25.34
CA ALA A 516 14.52 -18.75 -25.73
C ALA A 516 13.71 -17.74 -24.91
N TYR A 517 12.62 -17.23 -25.48
CA TYR A 517 11.70 -16.33 -24.80
C TYR A 517 10.31 -16.38 -25.45
N THR A 518 9.25 -16.28 -24.65
CA THR A 518 7.88 -16.14 -25.15
C THR A 518 7.35 -14.77 -24.77
N ASP A 519 7.05 -13.95 -25.78
CA ASP A 519 6.35 -12.67 -25.61
C ASP A 519 4.84 -12.95 -25.59
N SER A 520 4.19 -12.75 -24.44
CA SER A 520 2.75 -12.91 -24.27
C SER A 520 1.96 -11.59 -24.33
N ASP A 521 2.64 -10.45 -24.53
CA ASP A 521 2.04 -9.12 -24.53
C ASP A 521 1.84 -8.59 -25.96
N VAL A 522 1.28 -9.43 -26.83
CA VAL A 522 1.09 -9.15 -28.25
C VAL A 522 -0.39 -9.16 -28.62
N THR A 523 -0.79 -8.30 -29.54
CA THR A 523 -2.15 -8.22 -30.07
C THR A 523 -2.31 -9.12 -31.29
N ALA A 524 -3.48 -9.73 -31.44
CA ALA A 524 -3.79 -10.58 -32.60
C ALA A 524 -3.73 -9.79 -33.92
N ASP A 525 -3.53 -10.49 -35.02
CA ASP A 525 -3.43 -9.94 -36.39
C ASP A 525 -2.41 -8.79 -36.57
N THR A 526 -1.46 -8.65 -35.65
CA THR A 526 -0.55 -7.50 -35.59
C THR A 526 0.85 -7.93 -35.99
N GLN A 527 1.47 -7.15 -36.87
CA GLN A 527 2.84 -7.40 -37.27
C GLN A 527 3.80 -6.79 -36.25
N TYR A 528 4.65 -7.63 -35.67
CA TYR A 528 5.74 -7.25 -34.78
C TYR A 528 7.08 -7.49 -35.44
N GLU A 529 8.06 -6.65 -35.12
CA GLU A 529 9.45 -6.84 -35.51
C GLU A 529 10.28 -7.16 -34.28
N TYR A 530 10.87 -8.36 -34.22
CA TYR A 530 11.73 -8.79 -33.12
C TYR A 530 13.20 -8.81 -33.52
N TYR A 531 14.06 -8.41 -32.59
CA TYR A 531 15.50 -8.64 -32.68
C TYR A 531 16.08 -9.00 -31.32
N VAL A 532 17.27 -9.59 -31.32
CA VAL A 532 18.03 -9.90 -30.11
C VAL A 532 19.45 -9.37 -30.25
N VAL A 533 19.99 -8.79 -29.18
CA VAL A 533 21.41 -8.44 -29.04
C VAL A 533 21.97 -9.10 -27.79
N ALA A 534 23.23 -9.53 -27.85
CA ALA A 534 23.95 -10.06 -26.70
C ALA A 534 24.82 -8.98 -26.07
N GLN A 535 24.92 -8.97 -24.75
CA GLN A 535 25.87 -8.12 -24.03
C GLN A 535 26.91 -8.97 -23.31
N ASN A 536 28.18 -8.59 -23.41
CA ASN A 536 29.23 -9.17 -22.57
C ASN A 536 29.39 -8.42 -21.23
N THR A 537 30.23 -8.97 -20.36
CA THR A 537 30.65 -8.39 -19.07
C THR A 537 31.33 -7.02 -19.21
N GLU A 538 31.79 -6.64 -20.40
CA GLU A 538 32.38 -5.33 -20.69
C GLU A 538 31.34 -4.26 -21.08
N LEU A 539 30.06 -4.65 -21.14
CA LEU A 539 28.90 -3.87 -21.57
C LEU A 539 28.85 -3.58 -23.07
N GLN A 540 29.66 -4.28 -23.86
CA GLN A 540 29.58 -4.20 -25.31
C GLN A 540 28.43 -5.05 -25.83
N TRP A 541 27.72 -4.48 -26.80
CA TRP A 541 26.64 -5.15 -27.50
C TRP A 541 27.15 -5.79 -28.78
N SER A 542 26.64 -6.98 -29.10
CA SER A 542 26.74 -7.52 -30.45
C SER A 542 26.10 -6.56 -31.46
N GLU A 543 26.35 -6.79 -32.74
CA GLU A 543 25.42 -6.28 -33.75
C GLU A 543 24.03 -6.91 -33.52
N VAL A 544 22.99 -6.22 -34.00
CA VAL A 544 21.60 -6.68 -33.92
C VAL A 544 21.44 -7.98 -34.73
N SER A 545 20.69 -8.95 -34.20
CA SER A 545 20.31 -10.15 -34.96
C SER A 545 19.61 -9.80 -36.28
N ASN A 546 19.35 -10.80 -37.11
CA ASN A 546 18.30 -10.66 -38.10
C ASN A 546 16.99 -10.21 -37.42
N VAL A 547 16.26 -9.31 -38.09
CA VAL A 547 14.95 -8.87 -37.62
C VAL A 547 13.90 -9.88 -38.09
N LEU A 548 13.19 -10.49 -37.14
CA LEU A 548 12.03 -11.33 -37.45
C LEU A 548 10.78 -10.47 -37.50
N LYS A 549 10.17 -10.38 -38.68
CA LYS A 549 8.83 -9.84 -38.82
C LYS A 549 7.83 -10.96 -38.60
N VAL A 550 7.20 -10.96 -37.43
CA VAL A 550 6.21 -11.95 -37.02
C VAL A 550 4.87 -11.27 -37.00
N LYS A 551 3.97 -11.68 -37.88
CA LYS A 551 2.57 -11.34 -37.73
C LYS A 551 1.99 -12.36 -36.75
N THR A 552 1.50 -11.91 -35.60
CA THR A 552 0.68 -12.77 -34.73
C THR A 552 -0.44 -13.34 -35.58
N ALA A 553 -0.83 -14.58 -35.28
CA ALA A 553 -1.99 -15.13 -35.96
C ALA A 553 -3.14 -14.12 -35.81
N GLY A 554 -3.94 -13.95 -36.86
CA GLY A 554 -5.20 -13.23 -36.69
C GLY A 554 -6.00 -13.88 -35.57
N GLU A 555 -7.09 -13.25 -35.12
CA GLU A 555 -8.17 -14.01 -34.50
C GLU A 555 -8.71 -15.00 -35.55
N THR A 556 -7.97 -16.07 -35.83
CA THR A 556 -8.59 -17.35 -36.04
C THR A 556 -9.17 -17.67 -34.68
N PRO A 557 -10.49 -17.78 -34.54
CA PRO A 557 -11.04 -18.54 -33.45
C PRO A 557 -10.16 -19.78 -33.30
N ALA A 558 -9.71 -20.10 -32.09
CA ALA A 558 -9.63 -21.51 -31.74
C ALA A 558 -10.91 -22.12 -32.33
N PRO A 559 -10.87 -23.09 -33.26
CA PRO A 559 -12.05 -23.48 -34.03
C PRO A 559 -13.28 -23.61 -33.12
N GLY A 560 -14.15 -22.59 -33.13
CA GLY A 560 -15.20 -22.42 -32.11
C GLY A 560 -15.27 -21.11 -31.31
N ASN A 561 -14.26 -20.26 -31.11
CA ASN A 561 -14.39 -19.11 -30.18
C ASN A 561 -14.88 -17.78 -30.84
N PRO A 562 -15.78 -17.00 -30.20
CA PRO A 562 -16.16 -15.64 -30.64
C PRO A 562 -15.01 -14.63 -30.69
N SER A 563 -15.10 -13.61 -31.57
CA SER A 563 -14.23 -12.42 -31.53
C SER A 563 -14.60 -11.49 -30.36
N LEU A 564 -13.65 -10.69 -29.87
CA LEU A 564 -13.95 -9.65 -28.87
C LEU A 564 -14.95 -8.60 -29.42
N PRO A 565 -15.91 -8.11 -28.61
CA PRO A 565 -16.76 -6.97 -28.98
C PRO A 565 -15.94 -5.68 -29.13
N LEU A 566 -16.16 -4.92 -30.21
CA LEU A 566 -15.46 -3.66 -30.48
C LEU A 566 -16.33 -2.45 -30.10
N ASP A 567 -15.72 -1.26 -30.06
CA ASP A 567 -16.41 0.01 -29.80
C ASP A 567 -17.20 0.05 -28.49
N PHE A 568 -16.77 -0.72 -27.49
CA PHE A 568 -17.43 -0.78 -26.19
C PHE A 568 -17.33 0.57 -25.48
N LYS A 569 -18.48 1.22 -25.30
CA LYS A 569 -18.58 2.60 -24.80
C LYS A 569 -19.86 2.80 -24.00
N SER A 570 -19.91 3.89 -23.26
CA SER A 570 -21.14 4.36 -22.64
C SER A 570 -21.74 5.48 -23.47
N THR A 571 -23.05 5.40 -23.68
CA THR A 571 -23.79 6.34 -24.54
C THR A 571 -24.72 7.26 -23.75
N GLU A 572 -25.17 6.83 -22.57
CA GLU A 572 -26.03 7.62 -21.70
C GLU A 572 -25.76 7.27 -20.24
N GLN A 573 -25.79 8.29 -19.37
CA GLN A 573 -25.71 8.14 -17.92
C GLN A 573 -26.79 8.98 -17.24
N THR A 574 -27.47 8.37 -16.28
CA THR A 574 -28.34 9.07 -15.32
C THR A 574 -27.74 8.95 -13.92
N THR A 575 -28.47 9.37 -12.90
CA THR A 575 -28.07 9.16 -11.51
C THR A 575 -28.18 7.69 -11.11
N THR A 576 -29.03 6.87 -11.73
CA THR A 576 -29.23 5.46 -11.33
C THR A 576 -29.15 4.48 -12.48
N SER A 577 -28.62 4.91 -13.63
CA SER A 577 -28.40 4.03 -14.76
C SER A 577 -27.19 4.40 -15.62
N VAL A 578 -26.60 3.37 -16.22
CA VAL A 578 -25.56 3.49 -17.26
C VAL A 578 -25.98 2.66 -18.46
N THR A 579 -26.02 3.27 -19.64
CA THR A 579 -26.24 2.57 -20.90
C THR A 579 -24.91 2.32 -21.61
N LEU A 580 -24.69 1.06 -21.97
CA LEU A 580 -23.51 0.53 -22.64
C LEU A 580 -23.86 0.09 -24.05
N ASP A 581 -22.98 0.39 -25.00
CA ASP A 581 -23.14 0.07 -26.41
C ASP A 581 -21.85 -0.52 -26.97
N TRP A 582 -21.97 -1.39 -27.97
CA TRP A 582 -20.85 -2.08 -28.63
C TRP A 582 -21.21 -2.61 -30.00
N SER A 583 -20.18 -2.78 -30.83
CA SER A 583 -20.27 -3.45 -32.12
C SER A 583 -20.38 -4.97 -31.95
N LYS A 584 -21.27 -5.58 -32.74
CA LYS A 584 -21.52 -7.03 -32.69
C LYS A 584 -20.25 -7.82 -33.04
N ALA A 585 -19.92 -8.83 -32.24
CA ALA A 585 -18.84 -9.77 -32.49
C ALA A 585 -19.10 -10.65 -33.74
N LYS A 586 -18.04 -11.05 -34.43
CA LYS A 586 -18.07 -11.74 -35.73
C LYS A 586 -18.28 -13.26 -35.56
N VAL A 587 -19.43 -13.69 -35.03
CA VAL A 587 -19.85 -15.10 -34.96
C VAL A 587 -21.38 -15.27 -35.08
N ALA A 588 -21.83 -16.45 -35.53
CA ALA A 588 -23.25 -16.80 -35.57
C ALA A 588 -23.77 -17.07 -34.15
N HIS A 589 -24.95 -16.53 -33.81
CA HIS A 589 -25.60 -16.68 -32.49
C HIS A 589 -24.67 -16.37 -31.29
N VAL A 590 -24.36 -15.08 -31.12
CA VAL A 590 -23.52 -14.58 -30.04
C VAL A 590 -24.35 -14.01 -28.89
N GLN A 591 -23.93 -14.29 -27.67
CA GLN A 591 -24.34 -13.62 -26.44
C GLN A 591 -23.14 -12.88 -25.84
N TYR A 592 -23.39 -11.99 -24.89
CA TYR A 592 -22.33 -11.21 -24.25
C TYR A 592 -22.44 -11.29 -22.74
N ASP A 593 -21.36 -11.66 -22.08
CA ASP A 593 -21.22 -11.50 -20.64
C ASP A 593 -20.70 -10.11 -20.34
N LEU A 594 -21.52 -9.34 -19.61
CA LEU A 594 -21.15 -8.04 -19.08
C LEU A 594 -20.68 -8.22 -17.65
N PHE A 595 -19.60 -7.52 -17.32
CA PHE A 595 -19.01 -7.49 -16.00
C PHE A 595 -19.00 -6.05 -15.50
N ARG A 596 -19.26 -5.86 -14.21
CA ARG A 596 -19.12 -4.60 -13.51
C ARG A 596 -18.17 -4.82 -12.34
N ASP A 597 -17.09 -4.04 -12.28
CA ASP A 597 -16.04 -4.08 -11.26
C ASP A 597 -15.39 -5.46 -11.09
N ASN A 598 -15.21 -6.17 -12.22
CA ASN A 598 -14.74 -7.56 -12.36
C ASN A 598 -15.71 -8.65 -11.89
N VAL A 599 -16.90 -8.29 -11.43
CA VAL A 599 -17.98 -9.22 -11.07
C VAL A 599 -18.90 -9.42 -12.26
N PHE A 600 -19.32 -10.67 -12.51
CA PHE A 600 -20.31 -10.97 -13.55
C PHE A 600 -21.64 -10.28 -13.24
N LEU A 601 -22.10 -9.44 -14.17
CA LEU A 601 -23.36 -8.71 -14.03
C LEU A 601 -24.50 -9.51 -14.66
N GLN A 602 -24.43 -9.70 -15.98
CA GLN A 602 -25.50 -10.35 -16.72
C GLN A 602 -25.03 -10.80 -18.11
N ARG A 603 -25.63 -11.89 -18.60
CA ARG A 603 -25.53 -12.31 -20.01
C ARG A 603 -26.66 -11.69 -20.83
N VAL A 604 -26.33 -11.05 -21.95
CA VAL A 604 -27.28 -10.37 -22.85
C VAL A 604 -27.13 -10.83 -24.31
N GLY A 605 -28.17 -10.65 -25.11
CA GLY A 605 -28.18 -11.08 -26.52
C GLY A 605 -27.60 -10.05 -27.51
N SER A 606 -27.67 -8.76 -27.20
CA SER A 606 -27.23 -7.66 -28.08
C SER A 606 -27.07 -6.35 -27.32
N ALA A 607 -26.34 -5.41 -27.90
CA ALA A 607 -26.34 -4.01 -27.48
C ALA A 607 -27.65 -3.30 -27.88
N PRO A 608 -28.03 -2.20 -27.21
CA PRO A 608 -27.42 -1.68 -25.98
C PRO A 608 -27.90 -2.46 -24.74
N PHE A 609 -27.15 -2.35 -23.65
CA PHE A 609 -27.57 -2.80 -22.32
C PHE A 609 -27.58 -1.63 -21.35
N THR A 610 -28.64 -1.51 -20.57
CA THR A 610 -28.75 -0.50 -19.51
C THR A 610 -28.65 -1.18 -18.15
N ASP A 611 -27.58 -0.89 -17.43
CA ASP A 611 -27.44 -1.26 -16.03
C ASP A 611 -28.24 -0.27 -15.17
N THR A 612 -29.29 -0.74 -14.51
CA THR A 612 -30.11 0.05 -13.57
C THR A 612 -29.83 -0.27 -12.11
N SER A 613 -28.88 -1.17 -11.84
CA SER A 613 -28.51 -1.58 -10.48
C SER A 613 -27.36 -0.74 -9.91
N VAL A 614 -27.00 0.35 -10.60
CA VAL A 614 -25.96 1.29 -10.19
C VAL A 614 -26.50 2.37 -9.26
N LEU A 615 -25.70 2.71 -8.27
CA LEU A 615 -25.91 3.83 -7.35
C LEU A 615 -25.43 5.15 -7.99
N HIS A 616 -26.02 6.26 -7.55
CA HIS A 616 -25.70 7.62 -8.00
C HIS A 616 -24.34 8.10 -7.52
N SER A 617 -23.76 9.05 -8.27
CA SER A 617 -22.48 9.70 -7.93
C SER A 617 -21.32 8.70 -7.71
N ARG A 618 -21.32 7.59 -8.47
CA ARG A 618 -20.31 6.52 -8.37
C ARG A 618 -19.62 6.30 -9.72
N LEU A 619 -18.35 5.93 -9.66
CA LEU A 619 -17.56 5.45 -10.80
C LEU A 619 -17.67 3.93 -10.88
N TYR A 620 -17.91 3.38 -12.07
CA TYR A 620 -17.97 1.94 -12.32
C TYR A 620 -17.02 1.56 -13.45
N GLY A 621 -16.39 0.39 -13.33
CA GLY A 621 -15.65 -0.23 -14.43
C GLY A 621 -16.46 -1.33 -15.10
N TYR A 622 -16.71 -1.20 -16.41
CA TYR A 622 -17.40 -2.23 -17.19
C TYR A 622 -16.43 -2.98 -18.11
N GLN A 623 -16.66 -4.28 -18.27
CA GLN A 623 -16.01 -5.11 -19.27
C GLN A 623 -17.04 -5.99 -19.98
N ILE A 624 -16.70 -6.41 -21.19
CA ILE A 624 -17.56 -7.27 -22.00
C ILE A 624 -16.77 -8.44 -22.60
N GLN A 625 -17.42 -9.59 -22.73
CA GLN A 625 -16.90 -10.79 -23.38
C GLN A 625 -18.00 -11.39 -24.27
N ALA A 626 -17.65 -11.84 -25.48
CA ALA A 626 -18.57 -12.53 -26.38
C ALA A 626 -18.58 -14.04 -26.13
N ILE A 627 -19.75 -14.68 -26.27
CA ILE A 627 -19.97 -16.11 -26.07
C ILE A 627 -20.78 -16.69 -27.23
N ASP A 628 -20.34 -17.81 -27.81
CA ASP A 628 -21.05 -18.47 -28.91
C ASP A 628 -22.14 -19.45 -28.43
N SER A 629 -22.83 -20.07 -29.39
CA SER A 629 -23.90 -21.05 -29.12
C SER A 629 -23.45 -22.37 -28.47
N VAL A 630 -22.15 -22.67 -28.42
CA VAL A 630 -21.59 -23.88 -27.79
C VAL A 630 -20.81 -23.58 -26.51
N GLY A 631 -20.80 -22.33 -26.05
CA GLY A 631 -20.26 -21.89 -24.77
C GLY A 631 -18.80 -21.44 -24.81
N ASN A 632 -18.20 -21.32 -25.99
CA ASN A 632 -16.87 -20.75 -26.16
C ASN A 632 -16.92 -19.23 -25.99
N SER A 633 -15.86 -18.65 -25.44
CA SER A 633 -15.79 -17.22 -25.12
C SER A 633 -14.59 -16.51 -25.76
N SER A 634 -14.76 -15.24 -26.10
CA SER A 634 -13.65 -14.34 -26.45
C SER A 634 -12.79 -14.03 -25.22
N GLU A 635 -11.72 -13.25 -25.36
CA GLU A 635 -11.13 -12.56 -24.20
C GLU A 635 -12.09 -11.49 -23.64
N ARG A 636 -11.83 -10.97 -22.44
CA ARG A 636 -12.56 -9.80 -21.90
C ARG A 636 -12.02 -8.50 -22.49
N SER A 637 -12.88 -7.50 -22.66
CA SER A 637 -12.45 -6.17 -23.07
C SER A 637 -11.59 -5.49 -21.99
N GLU A 638 -10.83 -4.48 -22.40
CA GLU A 638 -10.31 -3.47 -21.47
C GLU A 638 -11.45 -2.84 -20.66
N THR A 639 -11.12 -2.30 -19.49
CA THR A 639 -12.12 -1.71 -18.59
C THR A 639 -12.54 -0.33 -19.08
N LEU A 640 -13.82 -0.19 -19.41
CA LEU A 640 -14.47 1.08 -19.69
C LEU A 640 -14.94 1.72 -18.37
N LEU A 641 -14.40 2.88 -18.02
CA LEU A 641 -14.78 3.63 -16.82
C LEU A 641 -15.92 4.59 -17.12
N VAL A 642 -16.98 4.54 -16.32
CA VAL A 642 -18.19 5.35 -16.50
C VAL A 642 -18.69 5.85 -15.14
N THR A 643 -19.05 7.12 -15.05
CA THR A 643 -19.66 7.70 -13.85
C THR A 643 -21.17 7.85 -14.01
N THR A 644 -21.93 7.51 -12.96
CA THR A 644 -23.32 7.97 -12.85
C THR A 644 -23.33 9.47 -12.55
N LYS A 645 -24.34 10.17 -13.05
CA LYS A 645 -24.48 11.62 -12.78
C LYS A 645 -24.56 11.87 -11.28
N SER A 646 -23.99 12.98 -10.85
CA SER A 646 -24.03 13.41 -9.45
C SER A 646 -25.21 14.35 -9.22
N GLU A 647 -25.84 14.23 -8.05
CA GLU A 647 -26.85 15.18 -7.56
C GLU A 647 -26.14 16.36 -6.88
N PRO A 648 -26.70 17.58 -6.92
CA PRO A 648 -26.19 18.70 -6.12
C PRO A 648 -26.32 18.38 -4.63
N SER A 649 -25.31 18.75 -3.82
CA SER A 649 -25.41 18.70 -2.36
C SER A 649 -24.93 20.02 -1.76
N ASP A 650 -25.56 20.42 -0.65
CA ASP A 650 -25.31 21.74 -0.01
C ASP A 650 -24.02 21.74 0.83
N ASP A 651 -23.50 20.56 1.15
CA ASP A 651 -22.33 20.32 1.99
C ASP A 651 -21.03 20.08 1.19
N ARG A 652 -21.08 20.05 -0.14
CA ARG A 652 -19.92 19.72 -0.99
C ARG A 652 -19.90 20.53 -2.28
N PRO A 653 -18.72 20.71 -2.91
CA PRO A 653 -18.67 21.29 -4.24
C PRO A 653 -19.43 20.45 -5.26
N THR A 654 -20.03 21.11 -6.25
CA THR A 654 -20.54 20.41 -7.43
C THR A 654 -19.37 19.75 -8.19
N PRO A 655 -19.58 18.61 -8.88
CA PRO A 655 -18.54 18.04 -9.73
C PRO A 655 -18.09 19.05 -10.78
N PRO A 656 -16.82 18.99 -11.21
CA PRO A 656 -16.39 19.70 -12.40
C PRO A 656 -17.26 19.26 -13.58
N GLY A 657 -17.92 20.23 -14.21
CA GLY A 657 -18.78 19.97 -15.35
C GLY A 657 -17.96 19.75 -16.62
N ASN A 658 -18.49 18.98 -17.58
CA ASN A 658 -18.02 19.01 -18.96
C ASN A 658 -16.49 18.85 -19.12
N LEU A 659 -15.90 17.91 -18.38
CA LEU A 659 -14.51 17.55 -18.59
C LEU A 659 -14.37 17.07 -20.03
N ARG A 660 -13.36 17.59 -20.74
CA ARG A 660 -13.11 17.29 -22.15
C ARG A 660 -11.64 17.46 -22.50
N GLN A 661 -11.20 16.72 -23.51
CA GLN A 661 -9.90 16.97 -24.15
C GLN A 661 -10.01 18.14 -25.11
N THR A 662 -9.04 19.06 -25.05
CA THR A 662 -8.97 20.26 -25.91
C THR A 662 -7.77 20.25 -26.85
N ALA A 663 -6.69 19.57 -26.48
CA ALA A 663 -5.52 19.37 -27.35
C ALA A 663 -4.79 18.06 -26.99
N ALA A 664 -3.92 17.61 -27.88
CA ALA A 664 -2.99 16.53 -27.59
C ALA A 664 -1.71 16.65 -28.41
N THR A 665 -0.60 16.33 -27.76
CA THR A 665 0.68 16.06 -28.41
C THR A 665 0.95 14.56 -28.36
N MET A 666 2.13 14.14 -28.81
CA MET A 666 2.60 12.77 -28.66
C MET A 666 2.71 12.32 -27.22
N THR A 667 3.02 13.23 -26.30
CA THR A 667 3.32 12.86 -24.91
C THR A 667 2.50 13.65 -23.91
N SER A 668 1.45 14.31 -24.38
CA SER A 668 0.57 15.05 -23.50
C SER A 668 -0.85 15.17 -24.03
N VAL A 669 -1.79 15.33 -23.11
CA VAL A 669 -3.18 15.70 -23.42
C VAL A 669 -3.57 16.92 -22.60
N SER A 670 -4.15 17.93 -23.24
CA SER A 670 -4.72 19.09 -22.56
C SER A 670 -6.19 18.85 -22.32
N LEU A 671 -6.60 19.03 -21.07
CA LEU A 671 -7.97 18.85 -20.60
C LEU A 671 -8.50 20.17 -20.06
N GLU A 672 -9.81 20.38 -20.23
CA GLU A 672 -10.54 21.52 -19.71
C GLU A 672 -11.86 21.05 -19.12
N TRP A 673 -12.33 21.73 -18.08
CA TRP A 673 -13.60 21.48 -17.42
C TRP A 673 -14.24 22.78 -16.96
N ASP A 674 -15.54 22.71 -16.67
CA ASP A 674 -16.31 23.82 -16.17
C ASP A 674 -16.16 23.90 -14.64
N ALA A 675 -16.21 25.13 -14.11
CA ALA A 675 -15.99 25.38 -12.70
C ALA A 675 -17.03 24.72 -11.81
N SER A 676 -16.56 24.19 -10.70
CA SER A 676 -17.38 23.74 -9.58
C SER A 676 -17.86 24.92 -8.73
N PHE A 677 -19.02 24.76 -8.12
CA PHE A 677 -19.57 25.68 -7.12
C PHE A 677 -19.56 25.03 -5.74
N SER A 678 -19.16 25.78 -4.72
CA SER A 678 -19.38 25.42 -3.31
C SER A 678 -19.76 26.68 -2.54
N ALA A 679 -20.70 26.56 -1.61
CA ALA A 679 -21.05 27.63 -0.68
C ALA A 679 -19.87 28.06 0.21
N LEU A 680 -18.92 27.14 0.43
CA LEU A 680 -17.70 27.34 1.23
C LEU A 680 -16.51 27.81 0.38
N GLY A 681 -16.70 27.95 -0.94
CA GLY A 681 -15.65 28.24 -1.90
C GLY A 681 -14.85 26.98 -2.28
N VAL A 682 -14.46 26.90 -3.54
CA VAL A 682 -13.60 25.82 -4.05
C VAL A 682 -12.15 26.15 -3.67
N ALA A 683 -11.41 25.18 -3.15
CA ALA A 683 -10.00 25.31 -2.77
C ALA A 683 -9.04 24.69 -3.79
N SER A 684 -9.42 23.59 -4.44
CA SER A 684 -8.59 22.92 -5.44
C SER A 684 -9.38 21.99 -6.36
N TYR A 685 -8.81 21.65 -7.51
CA TYR A 685 -9.25 20.54 -8.35
C TYR A 685 -8.27 19.38 -8.27
N ARG A 686 -8.78 18.15 -8.36
CA ARG A 686 -7.98 16.94 -8.56
C ARG A 686 -8.29 16.38 -9.93
N LEU A 687 -7.27 16.28 -10.78
CA LEU A 687 -7.35 15.61 -12.07
C LEU A 687 -6.69 14.25 -11.96
N ILE A 688 -7.43 13.21 -12.30
CA ILE A 688 -6.97 11.82 -12.27
C ILE A 688 -6.88 11.33 -13.72
N THR A 689 -5.69 10.89 -14.11
CA THR A 689 -5.46 10.16 -15.37
C THR A 689 -5.16 8.71 -15.02
N PHE A 690 -6.05 7.79 -15.41
CA PHE A 690 -5.91 6.38 -15.09
C PHE A 690 -4.72 5.76 -15.84
N GLY A 691 -3.80 5.17 -15.08
CA GLY A 691 -2.49 4.72 -15.59
C GLY A 691 -1.43 5.82 -15.69
N GLY A 692 -1.69 6.99 -15.10
CA GLY A 692 -0.77 8.10 -14.91
C GLY A 692 -0.88 8.70 -13.49
N GLU A 693 -0.25 9.85 -13.27
CA GLU A 693 -0.26 10.51 -11.96
C GLU A 693 -1.57 11.30 -11.72
N THR A 694 -1.94 11.44 -10.44
CA THR A 694 -3.02 12.33 -10.02
C THR A 694 -2.44 13.70 -9.70
N VAL A 695 -3.04 14.75 -10.25
CA VAL A 695 -2.56 16.13 -10.09
C VAL A 695 -3.56 16.94 -9.29
N SER A 696 -3.06 17.63 -8.26
CA SER A 696 -3.83 18.64 -7.52
C SER A 696 -3.52 20.03 -8.07
N LEU A 697 -4.57 20.80 -8.34
CA LEU A 697 -4.53 22.10 -9.01
C LEU A 697 -5.26 23.11 -8.13
N ASP A 698 -4.84 24.37 -8.15
CA ASP A 698 -5.52 25.40 -7.37
C ASP A 698 -6.98 25.62 -7.80
N ALA A 699 -7.77 26.26 -6.93
CA ALA A 699 -9.18 26.56 -7.15
C ALA A 699 -9.51 27.33 -8.45
N THR A 700 -8.51 28.02 -9.03
CA THR A 700 -8.70 28.85 -10.22
C THR A 700 -8.33 28.12 -11.52
N THR A 701 -7.73 26.95 -11.40
CA THR A 701 -7.27 26.16 -12.54
C THR A 701 -8.41 25.30 -13.10
N LEU A 702 -8.87 25.65 -14.31
CA LEU A 702 -9.94 24.93 -15.03
C LEU A 702 -9.44 24.19 -16.28
N LYS A 703 -8.13 24.24 -16.52
CA LYS A 703 -7.47 23.57 -17.63
C LYS A 703 -6.12 23.07 -17.19
N TYR A 704 -5.71 21.91 -17.69
CA TYR A 704 -4.43 21.32 -17.36
C TYR A 704 -3.91 20.43 -18.49
N THR A 705 -2.60 20.43 -18.68
CA THR A 705 -1.94 19.55 -19.64
C THR A 705 -1.23 18.44 -18.88
N VAL A 706 -1.70 17.21 -19.07
CA VAL A 706 -1.06 16.02 -18.55
C VAL A 706 0.09 15.67 -19.48
N GLU A 707 1.32 15.68 -18.97
CA GLU A 707 2.54 15.41 -19.73
C GLU A 707 3.12 14.02 -19.42
N GLY A 708 4.20 13.63 -20.09
CA GLY A 708 4.89 12.34 -19.86
C GLY A 708 4.12 11.11 -20.37
N LEU A 709 3.09 11.29 -21.19
CA LEU A 709 2.25 10.22 -21.69
C LEU A 709 2.91 9.48 -22.88
N THR A 710 2.55 8.21 -23.08
CA THR A 710 2.92 7.44 -24.28
C THR A 710 2.13 7.92 -25.50
N ALA A 711 2.78 7.99 -26.67
CA ALA A 711 2.17 8.36 -27.95
C ALA A 711 1.19 7.32 -28.47
N ALA A 712 0.19 7.79 -29.22
CA ALA A 712 -0.89 6.98 -29.80
C ALA A 712 -1.63 6.10 -28.78
N LYS A 713 -1.78 6.58 -27.54
CA LYS A 713 -2.45 5.87 -26.46
C LYS A 713 -3.63 6.66 -25.93
N THR A 714 -4.75 5.96 -25.72
CA THR A 714 -5.93 6.50 -25.07
C THR A 714 -5.86 6.24 -23.57
N TYR A 715 -6.12 7.29 -22.81
CA TYR A 715 -6.20 7.32 -21.36
C TYR A 715 -7.62 7.66 -20.95
N GLN A 716 -8.02 7.23 -19.76
CA GLN A 716 -9.29 7.65 -19.17
C GLN A 716 -8.98 8.72 -18.12
N CYS A 717 -9.68 9.85 -18.16
CA CYS A 717 -9.43 11.00 -17.30
C CYS A 717 -10.72 11.43 -16.60
N LEU A 718 -10.61 11.83 -15.34
CA LEU A 718 -11.71 12.35 -14.53
C LEU A 718 -11.22 13.54 -13.68
N ALA A 719 -12.11 14.43 -13.29
CA ALA A 719 -11.82 15.54 -12.40
C ALA A 719 -12.78 15.57 -11.20
N GLY A 720 -12.29 16.03 -10.05
CA GLY A 720 -13.08 16.34 -8.86
C GLY A 720 -12.66 17.69 -8.27
N ALA A 721 -13.53 18.32 -7.49
CA ALA A 721 -13.27 19.59 -6.81
C ALA A 721 -13.29 19.42 -5.29
N LEU A 722 -12.44 20.15 -4.59
CA LEU A 722 -12.38 20.23 -3.14
C LEU A 722 -12.79 21.63 -2.71
N ASP A 723 -13.63 21.76 -1.69
CA ASP A 723 -13.85 23.06 -1.03
C ASP A 723 -12.75 23.39 -0.02
N THR A 724 -12.87 24.56 0.61
CA THR A 724 -11.97 25.06 1.65
C THR A 724 -11.94 24.21 2.93
N GLU A 725 -12.94 23.35 3.14
CA GLU A 725 -13.00 22.39 4.25
C GLU A 725 -12.51 20.99 3.85
N LYS A 726 -12.00 20.86 2.61
CA LYS A 726 -11.47 19.62 2.01
C LYS A 726 -12.54 18.56 1.73
N ASN A 727 -13.80 18.95 1.60
CA ASN A 727 -14.85 18.05 1.12
C ASN A 727 -14.75 17.89 -0.40
N LEU A 728 -14.73 16.64 -0.88
CA LEU A 728 -14.59 16.31 -2.29
C LEU A 728 -15.96 16.20 -2.97
N SER A 729 -16.08 16.79 -4.17
CA SER A 729 -17.24 16.66 -5.04
C SER A 729 -17.48 15.21 -5.49
N GLY A 730 -18.67 14.93 -6.02
CA GLY A 730 -18.85 13.77 -6.90
C GLY A 730 -17.91 13.84 -8.11
N PRO A 731 -17.65 12.70 -8.81
CA PRO A 731 -16.76 12.68 -9.96
C PRO A 731 -17.39 13.39 -11.17
N SER A 732 -16.56 14.01 -12.02
CA SER A 732 -16.99 14.49 -13.34
C SER A 732 -17.41 13.33 -14.25
N ASN A 733 -17.79 13.64 -15.50
CA ASN A 733 -17.77 12.63 -16.55
C ASN A 733 -16.34 12.11 -16.77
N VAL A 734 -16.22 10.86 -17.22
CA VAL A 734 -14.94 10.29 -17.67
C VAL A 734 -14.71 10.67 -19.13
N VAL A 735 -13.51 11.15 -19.45
CA VAL A 735 -13.08 11.44 -20.81
C VAL A 735 -12.09 10.39 -21.26
N GLN A 736 -12.30 9.84 -22.46
CA GLN A 736 -11.28 9.03 -23.12
C GLN A 736 -10.33 9.95 -23.91
N ALA A 737 -9.24 10.35 -23.29
CA ALA A 737 -8.28 11.31 -23.82
C ALA A 737 -7.13 10.59 -24.54
N SER A 738 -6.89 10.92 -25.81
CA SER A 738 -5.89 10.24 -26.64
C SER A 738 -4.73 11.17 -26.98
N THR A 739 -3.50 10.68 -26.82
CA THR A 739 -2.30 11.34 -27.34
C THR A 739 -2.23 11.21 -28.85
N SER A 740 -1.64 12.21 -29.49
CA SER A 740 -1.37 12.21 -30.93
C SER A 740 -0.33 11.16 -31.29
N ALA A 741 -0.35 10.71 -32.55
CA ALA A 741 0.63 9.75 -33.06
C ALA A 741 2.03 10.38 -33.19
N ALA A 742 3.07 9.56 -33.14
CA ALA A 742 4.45 10.01 -33.25
C ALA A 742 4.76 10.65 -34.62
N ILE A 743 5.37 11.83 -34.63
CA ILE A 743 5.80 12.49 -35.87
C ILE A 743 7.13 11.88 -36.31
N PRO A 744 7.20 11.22 -37.48
CA PRO A 744 8.40 10.54 -37.93
C PRO A 744 9.50 11.52 -38.36
N GLU A 745 10.76 11.14 -38.20
CA GLU A 745 11.89 11.92 -38.71
C GLU A 745 11.88 11.97 -40.25
N TRP A 746 12.22 13.12 -40.82
CA TRP A 746 12.29 13.30 -42.26
C TRP A 746 13.38 12.40 -42.86
N LYS A 747 13.04 11.70 -43.94
CA LYS A 747 13.92 10.77 -44.64
C LYS A 747 13.99 11.17 -46.10
N THR A 748 15.13 10.90 -46.74
CA THR A 748 15.29 11.02 -48.19
C THR A 748 14.62 9.87 -48.92
N ALA A 749 14.21 10.09 -50.17
CA ALA A 749 13.48 9.13 -51.00
C ALA A 749 12.13 8.65 -50.41
N GLN A 750 11.60 9.37 -49.43
CA GLN A 750 10.30 9.10 -48.83
C GLN A 750 9.26 9.99 -49.51
N SER A 751 8.12 9.40 -49.86
CA SER A 751 6.97 10.15 -50.34
C SER A 751 6.22 10.76 -49.17
N TYR A 752 5.96 12.05 -49.29
CA TYR A 752 5.18 12.85 -48.35
C TYR A 752 3.98 13.43 -49.07
N LEU A 753 2.82 13.29 -48.46
CA LEU A 753 1.58 13.93 -48.86
C LEU A 753 1.47 15.31 -48.24
N GLU A 754 0.67 16.18 -48.86
CA GLU A 754 0.37 17.49 -48.29
C GLU A 754 -0.30 17.32 -46.92
N GLY A 755 0.22 18.01 -45.90
CA GLY A 755 -0.22 17.88 -44.52
C GLY A 755 0.59 16.88 -43.67
N ASP A 756 1.42 16.03 -44.28
CA ASP A 756 2.31 15.15 -43.53
C ASP A 756 3.28 15.98 -42.67
N LYS A 757 3.48 15.55 -41.42
CA LYS A 757 4.39 16.19 -40.48
C LYS A 757 5.64 15.34 -40.31
N VAL A 758 6.79 15.98 -40.20
CA VAL A 758 8.09 15.33 -39.97
C VAL A 758 8.96 16.15 -39.04
N THR A 759 9.90 15.51 -38.35
CA THR A 759 10.96 16.21 -37.61
C THR A 759 12.25 16.27 -38.43
N TYR A 760 12.96 17.41 -38.43
CA TYR A 760 14.25 17.56 -39.09
C TYR A 760 15.07 18.67 -38.42
N GLY A 761 16.32 18.37 -38.05
CA GLY A 761 17.21 19.36 -37.43
C GLY A 761 16.76 19.87 -36.06
N GLY A 762 15.90 19.12 -35.37
CA GLY A 762 15.30 19.51 -34.09
C GLY A 762 13.96 20.24 -34.23
N ASP A 763 13.57 20.66 -35.43
CA ASP A 763 12.32 21.35 -35.71
C ASP A 763 11.28 20.43 -36.36
N THR A 764 10.00 20.73 -36.16
CA THR A 764 8.90 20.04 -36.87
C THR A 764 8.52 20.84 -38.11
N TYR A 765 8.26 20.14 -39.21
CA TYR A 765 7.82 20.73 -40.46
C TYR A 765 6.58 20.02 -40.99
N ILE A 766 5.73 20.79 -41.66
CA ILE A 766 4.57 20.28 -42.40
C ILE A 766 4.85 20.36 -43.90
N CYS A 767 4.50 19.29 -44.61
CA CYS A 767 4.60 19.20 -46.06
C CYS A 767 3.53 20.09 -46.72
N LEU A 768 3.95 21.09 -47.48
CA LEU A 768 3.05 22.06 -48.13
C LEU A 768 2.54 21.57 -49.49
N ASN A 769 3.31 20.73 -50.17
CA ASN A 769 2.99 20.19 -51.48
C ASN A 769 3.46 18.74 -51.54
N PRO A 770 2.65 17.79 -52.03
CA PRO A 770 3.05 16.39 -52.07
C PRO A 770 4.30 16.22 -52.92
N HIS A 771 5.29 15.50 -52.42
CA HIS A 771 6.54 15.24 -53.14
C HIS A 771 7.25 14.01 -52.58
N THR A 772 8.16 13.46 -53.35
CA THR A 772 9.15 12.51 -52.84
C THR A 772 10.42 13.29 -52.52
N SER A 773 10.88 13.18 -51.27
CA SER A 773 11.99 13.99 -50.75
C SER A 773 13.33 13.66 -51.44
N GLN A 774 14.11 14.70 -51.70
CA GLN A 774 15.51 14.60 -52.16
C GLN A 774 16.43 15.27 -51.15
N ILE A 775 17.73 15.01 -51.25
CA ILE A 775 18.71 15.40 -50.23
C ILE A 775 18.79 16.92 -50.01
N ASP A 776 18.63 17.70 -51.07
CA ASP A 776 18.63 19.18 -51.02
C ASP A 776 17.26 19.78 -50.70
N TRP A 777 16.21 18.96 -50.71
CA TRP A 777 14.82 19.36 -50.41
C TRP A 777 14.46 19.14 -48.95
N LYS A 778 15.49 19.15 -48.10
CA LYS A 778 15.34 19.03 -46.67
C LYS A 778 14.50 20.19 -46.09
N PRO A 779 13.73 19.92 -45.03
CA PRO A 779 13.03 20.97 -44.32
C PRO A 779 13.96 22.09 -43.85
N GLY A 780 13.47 23.33 -43.88
CA GLY A 780 14.25 24.54 -43.59
C GLY A 780 15.09 25.09 -44.75
N SER A 781 15.42 24.26 -45.75
CA SER A 781 16.17 24.70 -46.95
C SER A 781 15.28 24.86 -48.20
N ALA A 782 14.12 24.20 -48.21
CA ALA A 782 13.15 24.23 -49.31
C ALA A 782 11.78 24.80 -48.86
N PRO A 783 11.65 26.14 -48.71
CA PRO A 783 10.47 26.77 -48.11
C PRO A 783 9.19 26.66 -48.95
N THR A 784 9.29 26.25 -50.22
CA THR A 784 8.13 25.96 -51.08
C THR A 784 7.54 24.57 -50.85
N LEU A 785 8.29 23.65 -50.24
CA LEU A 785 7.88 22.27 -49.96
C LEU A 785 7.59 22.04 -48.48
N TRP A 786 8.30 22.75 -47.60
CA TRP A 786 8.22 22.57 -46.15
C TRP A 786 8.02 23.91 -45.46
N ALA A 787 7.05 23.98 -44.56
CA ALA A 787 6.90 25.07 -43.61
C ALA A 787 7.24 24.58 -42.21
N LEU A 788 7.90 25.44 -41.42
CA LEU A 788 8.09 25.20 -40.00
C LEU A 788 6.71 25.08 -39.34
N TRP A 789 6.51 24.01 -38.56
CA TRP A 789 5.29 23.73 -37.84
C TRP A 789 5.53 23.91 -36.35
N VAL A 790 4.77 24.82 -35.72
CA VAL A 790 4.82 25.07 -34.29
C VAL A 790 3.42 24.92 -33.74
N GLU A 791 3.25 24.02 -32.78
CA GLU A 791 1.99 23.86 -32.06
C GLU A 791 1.82 25.01 -31.05
N GLN A 792 0.78 25.83 -31.20
CA GLN A 792 0.37 26.76 -30.14
C GLN A 792 -0.96 26.35 -29.52
N ALA A 793 -0.98 26.30 -28.19
CA ALA A 793 -2.20 26.19 -27.40
C ALA A 793 -2.95 27.53 -27.41
N GLY A 794 -4.06 27.62 -28.15
CA GLY A 794 -4.99 28.74 -28.08
C GLY A 794 -4.90 29.77 -29.21
N GLY A 795 -5.11 29.34 -30.46
CA GLY A 795 -5.87 30.12 -31.46
C GLY A 795 -5.38 31.50 -31.90
N LYS A 796 -4.09 31.86 -31.80
CA LYS A 796 -3.55 33.02 -32.53
C LYS A 796 -2.76 32.60 -33.77
N LEU A 797 -3.22 33.12 -34.90
CA LEU A 797 -2.74 32.93 -36.26
C LEU A 797 -1.31 33.46 -36.46
N TYR A 798 -0.48 32.71 -37.20
CA TYR A 798 0.78 33.21 -37.76
C TYR A 798 0.47 34.16 -38.94
N PRO A 799 0.88 35.45 -38.89
CA PRO A 799 0.77 36.34 -40.03
C PRO A 799 1.81 35.93 -41.07
N GLY A 800 1.42 35.08 -42.04
CA GLY A 800 2.30 34.63 -43.12
C GLY A 800 1.91 33.30 -43.80
N LEU A 801 1.08 32.45 -43.17
CA LEU A 801 0.65 31.17 -43.75
C LEU A 801 -0.65 31.30 -44.58
N PRO A 802 -0.87 30.48 -45.63
CA PRO A 802 -2.10 30.50 -46.42
C PRO A 802 -3.35 30.22 -45.57
N LYS A 803 -4.46 30.92 -45.86
CA LYS A 803 -5.74 30.84 -45.12
C LYS A 803 -6.32 29.45 -44.88
N LYS A 804 -5.92 28.43 -45.64
CA LYS A 804 -6.37 27.04 -45.46
C LYS A 804 -5.63 26.30 -44.33
N TRP A 805 -4.48 26.83 -43.91
CA TRP A 805 -3.59 26.29 -42.87
C TRP A 805 -3.54 27.16 -41.61
N GLN A 806 -4.18 28.33 -41.69
CA GLN A 806 -4.56 29.19 -40.59
C GLN A 806 -5.88 28.69 -40.02
#